data_AF-A0A520QKX3-F1
#
_entry.id   AF-A0A520QKX3-F1
#
_cell.length_a   1.000
_cell.length_b   1.000
_cell.length_c   1.000
_cell.angle_alpha   90.00
_cell.angle_beta   90.00
_cell.angle_gamma   90.00
#
_symmetry.space_group_name_H-M   'P 1'
#
loop_
_entity.id
_entity.type
_entity.pdbx_description
1 polymer ?
#
loop_
_entity_poly.entity_id
_entity_poly.type
_entity_poly.pdbx_seq_one_letter_code
_entity_poly.pdbx_strand_id
1 'polypeptide(L)'
;MKPFYYLAVTAITAIAATKKPELPPHNDPADQLIRMAPMTKSSRSVVVNLSPELHLAFDTQQLRTHTVWKGGGLNLFGPCYHGAKRPFICQPNGERLWGNPPVPMWSKTSKGKTPAQTARNGLEPQYKGFSTRNGRVTFLYQLNQTTDVQHSVYASNGATVRSLRLISAKGDLTFLAHAEAGIPVDLNLPRAVAIQRDEDVLVALLKGKGFITATKSSLQFEEEQFTVEGSTKGNKTLKYNGELTQIHITLDENPETEFDVVSFTAPDKATAQNMARNWQHTKVEFSDPKSVVLPANPKARRSFVFNPYYEVEALPLSALEEMNLFVTGMDWLTPTKLAVCTYTGEVWIIENATGPAKEIKFRRFARGMNEPMGLLVKDGMIHLGNKAEITRLKDTDNDGIADLFERISSDWDYTGSYNSFSYGPILDRQGNFVVANAGHAGHWGVRNMGWALRIDAKGGKAQPFASGFREPNGIKTFGPDKDLFVTDNQGAWIGACKLNHVKDGRFYGHPTSIPAPKDLYGKPRKLDPPAVWFPYKWVRSASDMVEITDDRFGPFKGQMLVGDFQNAVLTRVQLEKVNGEWQGAVWPFLKGFQSGVNRTVLGNDGQLYVGSGKVKAWAANAPAFHALERVKFKGRTPFSVKTVRALADGFELTFTKPVDRMAAEALDGFDVWQYRYEYHKNYGSPEFDHEGRKDRFTVVDVKSVTVSADNLKVTLKIDGWKPGYITAVRALDIRDTKGGKLWNDTFYYTLNQIPKR
;
A
#
# COMPACT_ATOMS: atom_id res chain seq x y z
N MET A 1 10.84 57.28 -33.58
CA MET A 1 9.90 56.87 -34.64
C MET A 1 10.67 56.14 -35.73
N LYS A 2 10.66 54.80 -35.71
CA LYS A 2 10.79 53.86 -36.85
C LYS A 2 10.60 52.45 -36.27
N PRO A 3 9.84 51.55 -36.91
CA PRO A 3 9.16 50.45 -36.23
C PRO A 3 9.96 49.14 -36.31
N PHE A 4 9.90 48.35 -35.24
CA PHE A 4 10.34 46.96 -35.25
C PHE A 4 9.26 46.08 -35.90
N TYR A 5 9.69 45.31 -36.90
CA TYR A 5 8.88 44.33 -37.61
C TYR A 5 8.42 43.19 -36.68
N TYR A 6 7.11 42.94 -36.65
CA TYR A 6 6.53 41.70 -36.17
C TYR A 6 6.77 40.61 -37.22
N LEU A 7 7.58 39.60 -36.89
CA LEU A 7 7.60 38.32 -37.60
C LEU A 7 6.58 37.40 -36.95
N ALA A 8 5.42 37.30 -37.57
CA ALA A 8 4.46 36.24 -37.33
C ALA A 8 5.04 34.93 -37.87
N VAL A 9 5.41 34.00 -36.99
CA VAL A 9 5.69 32.61 -37.36
C VAL A 9 4.45 31.79 -37.03
N THR A 10 3.62 31.59 -38.05
CA THR A 10 2.64 30.52 -38.12
C THR A 10 3.38 29.19 -38.21
N ALA A 11 3.40 28.43 -37.12
CA ALA A 11 3.79 27.02 -37.13
C ALA A 11 2.62 26.18 -36.61
N ILE A 12 1.69 25.86 -37.52
CA ILE A 12 0.81 24.71 -37.35
C ILE A 12 1.69 23.48 -37.56
N THR A 13 2.13 22.86 -36.47
CA THR A 13 2.57 21.46 -36.50
C THR A 13 1.64 20.68 -35.60
N ALA A 14 0.78 19.88 -36.23
CA ALA A 14 0.11 18.78 -35.55
C ALA A 14 1.20 17.86 -35.03
N ILE A 15 1.55 17.98 -33.74
CA ILE A 15 2.39 17.01 -33.07
C ILE A 15 1.57 15.72 -32.99
N ALA A 16 1.80 14.82 -33.94
CA ALA A 16 1.44 13.42 -33.77
C ALA A 16 2.00 13.00 -32.41
N ALA A 17 1.12 12.62 -31.48
CA ALA A 17 1.52 12.17 -30.15
C ALA A 17 2.55 11.06 -30.33
N THR A 18 3.82 11.37 -30.02
CA THR A 18 4.90 10.39 -30.07
C THR A 18 4.47 9.21 -29.22
N LYS A 19 4.36 8.02 -29.84
CA LYS A 19 4.02 6.78 -29.16
C LYS A 19 4.99 6.66 -27.99
N LYS A 20 4.47 6.68 -26.75
CA LYS A 20 5.32 6.59 -25.55
C LYS A 20 6.27 5.40 -25.72
N PRO A 21 7.57 5.55 -25.44
CA PRO A 21 8.52 4.47 -25.63
C PRO A 21 8.06 3.22 -24.88
N GLU A 22 8.04 2.10 -25.58
CA GLU A 22 7.74 0.80 -25.01
C GLU A 22 8.97 0.38 -24.19
N LEU A 23 8.86 0.53 -22.88
CA LEU A 23 9.94 0.15 -21.97
C LEU A 23 9.89 -1.36 -21.76
N PRO A 24 11.04 -2.06 -21.80
CA PRO A 24 11.09 -3.50 -21.63
C PRO A 24 10.47 -3.92 -20.29
N PRO A 25 9.78 -5.06 -20.24
CA PRO A 25 9.20 -5.56 -18.99
C PRO A 25 10.30 -5.93 -18.00
N HIS A 26 9.96 -5.89 -16.72
CA HIS A 26 10.75 -6.56 -15.69
C HIS A 26 10.24 -7.99 -15.51
N ASN A 27 11.12 -8.93 -15.18
CA ASN A 27 10.77 -10.31 -14.92
C ASN A 27 11.31 -10.72 -13.56
N ASP A 28 10.51 -11.49 -12.83
CA ASP A 28 10.94 -12.08 -11.57
C ASP A 28 12.12 -13.04 -11.78
N PRO A 29 13.03 -13.19 -10.80
CA PRO A 29 14.09 -14.18 -10.88
C PRO A 29 13.52 -15.60 -10.93
N ALA A 30 14.22 -16.51 -11.59
CA ALA A 30 13.74 -17.87 -11.85
C ALA A 30 13.41 -18.69 -10.58
N ASP A 31 14.00 -18.32 -9.44
CA ASP A 31 13.78 -18.97 -8.15
C ASP A 31 12.54 -18.43 -7.39
N GLN A 32 11.91 -17.37 -7.89
CA GLN A 32 10.72 -16.80 -7.28
C GLN A 32 9.48 -17.63 -7.64
N LEU A 33 8.94 -18.32 -6.63
CA LEU A 33 7.81 -19.24 -6.79
C LEU A 33 6.48 -18.52 -7.10
N ILE A 34 6.25 -17.37 -6.47
CA ILE A 34 4.97 -16.66 -6.52
C ILE A 34 5.10 -15.17 -6.83
N ARG A 35 4.05 -14.62 -7.44
CA ARG A 35 3.84 -13.18 -7.61
C ARG A 35 2.36 -12.84 -7.51
N MET A 36 1.99 -12.09 -6.47
CA MET A 36 0.74 -11.34 -6.44
C MET A 36 0.85 -10.18 -7.41
N ALA A 37 0.04 -10.21 -8.45
CA ALA A 37 -0.01 -9.14 -9.43
C ALA A 37 -1.43 -9.04 -9.99
N PRO A 38 -1.90 -7.84 -10.30
CA PRO A 38 -3.08 -7.68 -11.14
C PRO A 38 -2.74 -8.03 -12.59
N MET A 39 -3.67 -8.67 -13.28
CA MET A 39 -3.57 -9.05 -14.67
C MET A 39 -4.79 -8.54 -15.44
N THR A 40 -4.73 -8.53 -16.76
CA THR A 40 -5.96 -8.35 -17.56
C THR A 40 -6.99 -9.39 -17.10
N LYS A 41 -8.24 -8.98 -16.87
CA LYS A 41 -9.36 -9.84 -16.39
C LYS A 41 -9.35 -10.20 -14.90
N SER A 42 -8.33 -9.83 -14.13
CA SER A 42 -8.34 -9.98 -12.67
C SER A 42 -7.45 -8.97 -11.98
N SER A 43 -8.02 -8.16 -11.08
CA SER A 43 -7.26 -7.27 -10.20
C SER A 43 -6.52 -8.01 -9.07
N ARG A 44 -6.83 -9.30 -8.86
CA ARG A 44 -6.35 -10.11 -7.74
C ARG A 44 -5.93 -11.50 -8.24
N SER A 45 -4.75 -11.57 -8.82
CA SER A 45 -4.15 -12.85 -9.20
C SER A 45 -2.88 -13.16 -8.42
N VAL A 46 -2.70 -14.45 -8.14
CA VAL A 46 -1.43 -15.03 -7.69
C VAL A 46 -0.89 -15.85 -8.85
N VAL A 47 0.24 -15.42 -9.40
CA VAL A 47 1.00 -16.16 -10.39
C VAL A 47 1.93 -17.13 -9.69
N VAL A 48 1.99 -18.34 -10.21
CA VAL A 48 2.85 -19.45 -9.78
C VAL A 48 3.70 -19.89 -10.95
N ASN A 49 5.02 -19.84 -10.77
CA ASN A 49 5.97 -20.38 -11.73
C ASN A 49 6.09 -21.89 -11.48
N LEU A 50 5.39 -22.71 -12.28
CA LEU A 50 5.31 -24.17 -12.08
C LEU A 50 6.59 -24.88 -12.55
N SER A 51 7.24 -24.32 -13.56
CA SER A 51 8.56 -24.69 -14.07
C SER A 51 9.20 -23.47 -14.74
N PRO A 52 10.45 -23.54 -15.24
CA PRO A 52 11.06 -22.45 -15.99
C PRO A 52 10.25 -21.98 -17.21
N GLU A 53 9.45 -22.87 -17.80
CA GLU A 53 8.66 -22.60 -19.00
C GLU A 53 7.15 -22.63 -18.78
N LEU A 54 6.63 -23.15 -17.67
CA LEU A 54 5.19 -23.33 -17.47
C LEU A 54 4.72 -22.55 -16.25
N HIS A 55 3.68 -21.74 -16.45
CA HIS A 55 3.22 -20.80 -15.44
C HIS A 55 1.70 -20.80 -15.34
N LEU A 56 1.18 -20.51 -14.15
CA LEU A 56 -0.25 -20.46 -13.87
C LEU A 56 -0.60 -19.22 -13.06
N ALA A 57 -1.63 -18.50 -13.50
CA ALA A 57 -2.28 -17.45 -12.71
C ALA A 57 -3.57 -17.99 -12.07
N PHE A 58 -3.75 -17.74 -10.77
CA PHE A 58 -4.97 -18.04 -10.03
C PHE A 58 -5.66 -16.75 -9.61
N ASP A 59 -6.94 -16.60 -9.97
CA ASP A 59 -7.78 -15.45 -9.60
C ASP A 59 -8.39 -15.73 -8.22
N THR A 60 -7.94 -14.99 -7.20
CA THR A 60 -8.34 -15.22 -5.80
C THR A 60 -9.72 -14.64 -5.47
N GLN A 61 -10.29 -13.84 -6.37
CA GLN A 61 -11.64 -13.31 -6.23
C GLN A 61 -12.69 -14.29 -6.77
N GLN A 62 -12.41 -14.93 -7.91
CA GLN A 62 -13.32 -15.89 -8.55
C GLN A 62 -12.97 -17.35 -8.26
N LEU A 63 -11.87 -17.61 -7.56
CA LEU A 63 -11.34 -18.95 -7.25
C LEU A 63 -11.14 -19.84 -8.48
N ARG A 64 -10.63 -19.26 -9.56
CA ARG A 64 -10.42 -19.94 -10.85
C ARG A 64 -8.95 -19.94 -11.25
N THR A 65 -8.57 -20.96 -12.02
CA THR A 65 -7.38 -20.84 -12.88
C THR A 65 -7.65 -19.76 -13.93
N HIS A 66 -6.99 -18.61 -13.79
CA HIS A 66 -7.18 -17.46 -14.66
C HIS A 66 -6.58 -17.74 -16.04
N THR A 67 -5.29 -18.09 -16.09
CA THR A 67 -4.55 -18.35 -17.32
C THR A 67 -3.38 -19.28 -17.03
N VAL A 68 -3.13 -20.21 -17.94
CA VAL A 68 -1.91 -21.03 -18.01
C VAL A 68 -1.19 -20.71 -19.32
N TRP A 69 0.12 -20.54 -19.26
CA TRP A 69 0.93 -20.22 -20.44
C TRP A 69 2.29 -20.91 -20.42
N LYS A 70 2.86 -21.07 -21.62
CA LYS A 70 4.21 -21.59 -21.83
C LYS A 70 5.15 -20.49 -22.35
N GLY A 71 6.36 -20.40 -21.80
CA GLY A 71 7.37 -19.41 -22.18
C GLY A 71 8.02 -18.76 -20.95
N GLY A 72 8.31 -17.47 -21.04
CA GLY A 72 8.82 -16.69 -19.92
C GLY A 72 7.79 -16.47 -18.81
N GLY A 73 8.27 -16.05 -17.64
CA GLY A 73 7.43 -15.70 -16.49
C GLY A 73 6.56 -14.45 -16.73
N LEU A 74 6.04 -13.86 -15.67
CA LEU A 74 5.18 -12.68 -15.82
C LEU A 74 5.96 -11.44 -16.29
N ASN A 75 5.41 -10.67 -17.23
CA ASN A 75 5.90 -9.34 -17.56
C ASN A 75 5.36 -8.31 -16.56
N LEU A 76 6.25 -7.76 -15.75
CA LEU A 76 5.95 -6.78 -14.71
C LEU A 76 6.12 -5.37 -15.23
N PHE A 77 5.18 -4.49 -14.86
CA PHE A 77 5.11 -3.09 -15.29
C PHE A 77 5.05 -2.13 -14.09
N GLY A 78 5.05 -0.82 -14.34
CA GLY A 78 4.79 0.17 -13.30
C GLY A 78 6.03 0.85 -12.68
N PRO A 79 5.80 1.80 -11.75
CA PRO A 79 6.85 2.71 -11.28
C PRO A 79 7.92 2.03 -10.41
N CYS A 80 7.57 0.97 -9.68
CA CYS A 80 8.48 0.20 -8.84
C CYS A 80 9.64 -0.45 -9.63
N TYR A 81 9.41 -0.83 -10.89
CA TYR A 81 10.44 -1.48 -11.72
C TYR A 81 11.10 -0.55 -12.74
N HIS A 82 10.36 0.41 -13.30
CA HIS A 82 10.84 1.23 -14.43
C HIS A 82 10.91 2.71 -14.12
N GLY A 83 10.44 3.13 -12.93
CA GLY A 83 10.35 4.53 -12.55
C GLY A 83 9.41 5.37 -13.42
N ALA A 84 8.52 4.76 -14.22
CA ALA A 84 7.56 5.46 -15.05
C ALA A 84 6.15 5.37 -14.48
N LYS A 85 5.39 6.47 -14.55
CA LYS A 85 3.99 6.58 -14.11
C LYS A 85 3.04 5.85 -15.06
N ARG A 86 2.92 4.54 -14.89
CA ARG A 86 2.04 3.69 -15.70
C ARG A 86 1.39 2.62 -14.82
N PRO A 87 0.15 2.21 -15.14
CA PRO A 87 -0.59 1.21 -14.38
C PRO A 87 0.21 -0.07 -14.19
N PHE A 88 0.05 -0.66 -13.01
CA PHE A 88 0.60 -1.97 -12.70
C PHE A 88 -0.47 -2.97 -13.10
N ILE A 89 -0.50 -3.37 -14.37
CA ILE A 89 -1.32 -4.47 -14.91
C ILE A 89 -0.37 -5.36 -15.71
N CYS A 90 -0.19 -6.59 -15.25
CA CYS A 90 0.82 -7.51 -15.76
C CYS A 90 0.26 -8.42 -16.85
N GLN A 91 1.15 -8.96 -17.68
CA GLN A 91 0.79 -9.82 -18.81
C GLN A 91 1.67 -11.08 -18.83
N PRO A 92 1.14 -12.24 -19.24
CA PRO A 92 1.95 -13.41 -19.54
C PRO A 92 3.06 -13.11 -20.55
N ASN A 93 4.24 -13.70 -20.38
CA ASN A 93 5.33 -13.63 -21.37
C ASN A 93 5.44 -14.95 -22.14
N GLY A 94 4.45 -15.28 -22.95
CA GLY A 94 4.47 -16.53 -23.70
C GLY A 94 3.13 -16.89 -24.31
N GLU A 95 3.07 -18.12 -24.81
CA GLU A 95 1.90 -18.68 -25.46
C GLU A 95 0.85 -19.08 -24.43
N ARG A 96 -0.35 -18.50 -24.54
CA ARG A 96 -1.49 -18.91 -23.71
C ARG A 96 -1.90 -20.33 -24.09
N LEU A 97 -1.90 -21.24 -23.11
CA LEU A 97 -2.39 -22.61 -23.31
C LEU A 97 -3.90 -22.70 -23.10
N TRP A 98 -4.39 -22.23 -21.94
CA TRP A 98 -5.81 -22.28 -21.57
C TRP A 98 -6.10 -21.41 -20.35
N GLY A 99 -7.37 -21.25 -20.00
CA GLY A 99 -7.83 -20.60 -18.77
C GLY A 99 -9.32 -20.85 -18.56
N ASN A 100 -9.87 -20.41 -17.43
CA ASN A 100 -11.30 -20.52 -17.16
C ASN A 100 -11.96 -19.15 -17.20
N PRO A 101 -13.23 -19.01 -17.64
CA PRO A 101 -14.01 -17.78 -17.53
C PRO A 101 -14.37 -17.47 -16.07
N PRO A 102 -14.81 -16.23 -15.74
CA PRO A 102 -15.15 -15.81 -14.38
C PRO A 102 -16.50 -16.37 -13.93
N VAL A 103 -16.60 -17.70 -13.88
CA VAL A 103 -17.79 -18.44 -13.42
C VAL A 103 -17.45 -19.24 -12.16
N PRO A 104 -18.45 -19.62 -11.35
CA PRO A 104 -18.21 -20.48 -10.21
C PRO A 104 -17.56 -21.81 -10.63
N MET A 105 -16.41 -22.12 -10.04
CA MET A 105 -15.69 -23.37 -10.31
C MET A 105 -16.29 -24.59 -9.59
N TRP A 106 -17.16 -24.35 -8.62
CA TRP A 106 -17.79 -25.37 -7.79
C TRP A 106 -19.31 -25.22 -7.83
N SER A 107 -20.02 -26.34 -7.96
CA SER A 107 -21.47 -26.41 -7.83
C SER A 107 -21.88 -27.65 -7.05
N LYS A 108 -23.11 -27.66 -6.51
CA LYS A 108 -23.72 -28.89 -5.99
C LYS A 108 -24.24 -29.70 -7.16
N THR A 109 -23.94 -30.99 -7.19
CA THR A 109 -24.52 -31.91 -8.16
C THR A 109 -26.04 -31.99 -7.92
N SER A 110 -26.82 -31.99 -9.00
CA SER A 110 -28.27 -32.21 -8.93
C SER A 110 -28.58 -33.57 -9.56
N LYS A 111 -29.22 -34.47 -8.81
CA LYS A 111 -29.66 -35.77 -9.34
C LYS A 111 -30.54 -35.54 -10.57
N GLY A 112 -30.06 -36.00 -11.74
CA GLY A 112 -30.83 -36.00 -12.99
C GLY A 112 -30.76 -34.74 -13.87
N LYS A 113 -29.90 -33.75 -13.58
CA LYS A 113 -29.71 -32.57 -14.47
C LYS A 113 -28.25 -32.39 -14.86
N THR A 114 -27.99 -31.92 -16.08
CA THR A 114 -26.64 -31.58 -16.54
C THR A 114 -26.09 -30.39 -15.72
N PRO A 115 -24.80 -30.39 -15.34
CA PRO A 115 -24.19 -29.34 -14.51
C PRO A 115 -24.38 -27.91 -15.05
N ALA A 116 -24.49 -27.77 -16.37
CA ALA A 116 -24.74 -26.52 -17.08
C ALA A 116 -25.99 -25.75 -16.61
N GLN A 117 -26.95 -26.41 -15.96
CA GLN A 117 -28.19 -25.80 -15.47
C GLN A 117 -28.10 -25.30 -14.01
N THR A 118 -26.94 -25.42 -13.34
CA THR A 118 -26.80 -25.19 -11.89
C THR A 118 -25.98 -23.94 -11.55
N ALA A 119 -26.46 -22.76 -11.96
CA ALA A 119 -25.88 -21.51 -11.49
C ALA A 119 -26.09 -21.37 -9.97
N ARG A 120 -25.00 -21.44 -9.19
CA ARG A 120 -24.91 -21.20 -7.74
C ARG A 120 -26.00 -21.92 -6.90
N ASN A 121 -25.90 -23.24 -6.76
CA ASN A 121 -26.67 -24.02 -5.78
C ASN A 121 -26.25 -23.75 -4.31
N GLY A 122 -26.23 -22.49 -3.87
CA GLY A 122 -26.01 -22.10 -2.47
C GLY A 122 -24.60 -22.34 -1.90
N LEU A 123 -23.57 -22.38 -2.76
CA LEU A 123 -22.18 -22.27 -2.30
C LEU A 123 -21.77 -20.80 -2.26
N GLU A 124 -21.07 -20.39 -1.21
CA GLU A 124 -20.48 -19.06 -1.06
C GLU A 124 -18.98 -19.19 -0.78
N PRO A 125 -18.19 -19.49 -1.82
CA PRO A 125 -16.77 -19.74 -1.61
C PRO A 125 -16.03 -18.51 -1.08
N GLN A 126 -15.14 -18.73 -0.12
CA GLN A 126 -14.31 -17.72 0.50
C GLN A 126 -12.84 -18.11 0.41
N TYR A 127 -12.05 -17.36 -0.35
CA TYR A 127 -10.60 -17.48 -0.33
C TYR A 127 -10.04 -17.11 1.05
N LYS A 128 -9.18 -17.98 1.60
CA LYS A 128 -8.54 -17.81 2.90
C LYS A 128 -7.06 -17.46 2.78
N GLY A 129 -6.41 -17.82 1.68
CA GLY A 129 -4.97 -17.56 1.51
C GLY A 129 -4.29 -18.60 0.63
N PHE A 130 -2.97 -18.70 0.75
CA PHE A 130 -2.20 -19.78 0.15
C PHE A 130 -1.02 -20.16 1.03
N SER A 131 -0.48 -21.35 0.81
CA SER A 131 0.76 -21.82 1.42
C SER A 131 1.80 -22.14 0.35
N THR A 132 3.07 -21.96 0.66
CA THR A 132 4.24 -22.37 -0.15
C THR A 132 5.05 -23.49 0.53
N ARG A 133 4.48 -24.11 1.56
CA ARG A 133 5.09 -25.20 2.34
C ARG A 133 5.57 -26.34 1.43
N ASN A 134 6.72 -26.93 1.73
CA ASN A 134 7.31 -28.02 0.97
C ASN A 134 7.54 -27.63 -0.50
N GLY A 135 7.88 -26.37 -0.78
CA GLY A 135 8.13 -25.85 -2.14
C GLY A 135 6.95 -25.89 -3.12
N ARG A 136 5.72 -26.10 -2.63
CA ARG A 136 4.51 -26.23 -3.46
C ARG A 136 3.49 -25.16 -3.12
N VAL A 137 2.89 -24.54 -4.13
CA VAL A 137 1.81 -23.57 -3.90
C VAL A 137 0.48 -24.28 -3.74
N THR A 138 -0.16 -24.05 -2.59
CA THR A 138 -1.48 -24.56 -2.25
C THR A 138 -2.41 -23.41 -1.92
N PHE A 139 -3.41 -23.17 -2.78
CA PHE A 139 -4.48 -22.20 -2.51
C PHE A 139 -5.45 -22.77 -1.49
N LEU A 140 -5.83 -21.96 -0.51
CA LEU A 140 -6.69 -22.31 0.61
C LEU A 140 -7.98 -21.53 0.49
N TYR A 141 -9.11 -22.23 0.40
CA TYR A 141 -10.43 -21.61 0.37
C TYR A 141 -11.49 -22.52 0.97
N GLN A 142 -12.59 -21.91 1.36
CA GLN A 142 -13.73 -22.59 1.98
C GLN A 142 -14.93 -22.49 1.04
N LEU A 143 -15.60 -23.60 0.71
CA LEU A 143 -16.75 -23.60 -0.22
C LEU A 143 -18.07 -23.22 0.44
N ASN A 144 -18.20 -23.61 1.71
CA ASN A 144 -19.35 -23.42 2.58
C ASN A 144 -18.86 -23.50 4.04
N GLN A 145 -19.74 -23.39 5.03
CA GLN A 145 -19.35 -23.34 6.45
C GLN A 145 -18.53 -24.56 6.96
N THR A 146 -18.54 -25.69 6.26
CA THR A 146 -17.90 -26.93 6.71
C THR A 146 -16.81 -27.48 5.80
N THR A 147 -16.80 -27.11 4.53
CA THR A 147 -15.92 -27.74 3.52
C THR A 147 -14.79 -26.81 3.13
N ASP A 148 -13.58 -27.17 3.55
CA ASP A 148 -12.34 -26.50 3.18
C ASP A 148 -11.68 -27.22 2.00
N VAL A 149 -10.96 -26.46 1.18
CA VAL A 149 -10.28 -26.95 -0.01
C VAL A 149 -8.83 -26.51 -0.01
N GLN A 150 -7.96 -27.49 -0.19
CA GLN A 150 -6.56 -27.30 -0.52
C GLN A 150 -6.39 -27.57 -2.02
N HIS A 151 -6.10 -26.52 -2.79
CA HIS A 151 -5.92 -26.60 -4.24
C HIS A 151 -4.46 -26.34 -4.58
N SER A 152 -3.70 -27.42 -4.73
CA SER A 152 -2.27 -27.39 -4.96
C SER A 152 -1.94 -27.47 -6.45
N VAL A 153 -1.00 -26.66 -6.92
CA VAL A 153 -0.62 -26.56 -8.34
C VAL A 153 0.85 -26.86 -8.55
N TYR A 154 1.16 -27.58 -9.63
CA TYR A 154 2.53 -27.95 -10.01
C TYR A 154 2.59 -28.45 -11.46
N ALA A 155 3.80 -28.56 -12.01
CA ALA A 155 4.03 -29.16 -13.32
C ALA A 155 4.52 -30.62 -13.19
N SER A 156 4.06 -31.52 -14.04
CA SER A 156 4.57 -32.89 -14.17
C SER A 156 4.50 -33.35 -15.62
N ASN A 157 5.64 -33.77 -16.19
CA ASN A 157 5.76 -34.22 -17.59
C ASN A 157 5.10 -33.25 -18.60
N GLY A 158 5.40 -31.94 -18.46
CA GLY A 158 4.86 -30.90 -19.34
C GLY A 158 3.37 -30.58 -19.15
N ALA A 159 2.67 -31.27 -18.24
CA ALA A 159 1.28 -30.99 -17.91
C ALA A 159 1.17 -30.13 -16.64
N THR A 160 0.12 -29.31 -16.58
CA THR A 160 -0.31 -28.67 -15.34
C THR A 160 -1.11 -29.67 -14.52
N VAL A 161 -0.73 -29.87 -13.26
CA VAL A 161 -1.47 -30.71 -12.33
C VAL A 161 -2.08 -29.82 -11.24
N ARG A 162 -3.41 -29.91 -11.11
CA ARG A 162 -4.19 -29.30 -10.05
C ARG A 162 -4.69 -30.40 -9.13
N SER A 163 -4.18 -30.45 -7.92
CA SER A 163 -4.54 -31.43 -6.90
C SER A 163 -5.49 -30.78 -5.90
N LEU A 164 -6.67 -31.33 -5.76
CA LEU A 164 -7.73 -30.78 -4.92
C LEU A 164 -8.04 -31.76 -3.81
N ARG A 165 -7.78 -31.35 -2.57
CA ARG A 165 -8.17 -32.08 -1.36
C ARG A 165 -9.28 -31.31 -0.66
N LEU A 166 -10.44 -31.96 -0.51
CA LEU A 166 -11.59 -31.42 0.20
C LEU A 166 -11.62 -32.03 1.60
N ILE A 167 -11.63 -31.17 2.61
CA ILE A 167 -11.66 -31.57 4.01
C ILE A 167 -13.07 -31.32 4.54
N SER A 168 -13.66 -32.35 5.17
CA SER A 168 -15.03 -32.30 5.69
C SER A 168 -16.05 -31.97 4.59
N ALA A 169 -15.88 -32.58 3.42
CA ALA A 169 -16.83 -32.46 2.32
C ALA A 169 -18.17 -33.12 2.70
N LYS A 170 -19.27 -32.42 2.44
CA LYS A 170 -20.62 -32.98 2.59
C LYS A 170 -21.46 -32.68 1.35
N GLY A 171 -22.14 -33.70 0.85
CA GLY A 171 -23.01 -33.64 -0.33
C GLY A 171 -22.27 -33.78 -1.66
N ASP A 172 -23.07 -33.89 -2.72
CA ASP A 172 -22.56 -34.09 -4.08
C ASP A 172 -21.97 -32.78 -4.62
N LEU A 173 -20.68 -32.76 -4.90
CA LEU A 173 -19.95 -31.60 -5.41
C LEU A 173 -19.41 -31.88 -6.81
N THR A 174 -19.53 -30.87 -7.68
CA THR A 174 -18.98 -30.88 -9.02
C THR A 174 -17.97 -29.75 -9.17
N PHE A 175 -16.79 -30.06 -9.69
CA PHE A 175 -15.74 -29.10 -10.03
C PHE A 175 -15.68 -28.89 -11.55
N LEU A 176 -15.68 -27.63 -11.98
CA LEU A 176 -15.43 -27.26 -13.37
C LEU A 176 -13.92 -27.23 -13.62
N ALA A 177 -13.38 -28.20 -14.36
CA ALA A 177 -11.96 -28.24 -14.68
C ALA A 177 -11.58 -27.23 -15.77
N HIS A 178 -12.42 -27.14 -16.81
CA HIS A 178 -12.22 -26.30 -18.00
C HIS A 178 -13.55 -25.82 -18.57
N ALA A 179 -13.57 -24.60 -19.10
CA ALA A 179 -14.63 -24.09 -19.97
C ALA A 179 -14.00 -23.24 -21.10
N GLU A 180 -13.94 -23.80 -22.31
CA GLU A 180 -13.27 -23.20 -23.47
C GLU A 180 -14.13 -23.38 -24.73
N ALA A 181 -13.89 -22.55 -25.74
CA ALA A 181 -14.52 -22.70 -27.05
C ALA A 181 -14.03 -24.00 -27.71
N GLY A 182 -14.92 -24.68 -28.43
CA GLY A 182 -14.61 -25.96 -29.07
C GLY A 182 -15.72 -26.99 -28.90
N ILE A 183 -15.43 -28.24 -29.24
CA ILE A 183 -16.37 -29.38 -29.22
C ILE A 183 -15.83 -30.46 -28.28
N PRO A 184 -16.67 -31.10 -27.43
CA PRO A 184 -16.23 -32.20 -26.60
C PRO A 184 -15.78 -33.38 -27.46
N VAL A 185 -14.66 -33.99 -27.10
CA VAL A 185 -14.14 -35.18 -27.76
C VAL A 185 -13.84 -36.26 -26.74
N ASP A 186 -14.39 -37.44 -26.98
CA ASP A 186 -13.99 -38.66 -26.27
C ASP A 186 -12.66 -39.16 -26.84
N LEU A 187 -11.71 -39.41 -25.94
CA LEU A 187 -10.41 -39.98 -26.25
C LEU A 187 -10.44 -41.52 -26.26
N ASN A 188 -11.58 -42.14 -25.96
CA ASN A 188 -11.75 -43.59 -25.75
C ASN A 188 -10.81 -44.12 -24.67
N LEU A 189 -10.60 -43.31 -23.62
CA LEU A 189 -9.73 -43.63 -22.50
C LEU A 189 -10.50 -43.38 -21.21
N PRO A 190 -10.45 -44.32 -20.24
CA PRO A 190 -11.14 -44.11 -18.98
C PRO A 190 -10.56 -42.90 -18.26
N ARG A 191 -11.45 -42.04 -17.74
CA ARG A 191 -11.09 -40.83 -17.00
C ARG A 191 -10.25 -39.81 -17.78
N ALA A 192 -10.40 -39.78 -19.10
CA ALA A 192 -9.78 -38.79 -19.96
C ALA A 192 -10.80 -38.23 -20.95
N VAL A 193 -10.93 -36.91 -20.99
CA VAL A 193 -11.79 -36.20 -21.95
C VAL A 193 -11.03 -35.02 -22.53
N ALA A 194 -11.48 -34.49 -23.65
CA ALA A 194 -10.84 -33.34 -24.28
C ALA A 194 -11.83 -32.35 -24.89
N ILE A 195 -11.33 -31.16 -25.18
CA ILE A 195 -11.97 -30.14 -26.00
C ILE A 195 -11.16 -30.01 -27.28
N GLN A 196 -11.76 -30.32 -28.42
CA GLN A 196 -11.19 -29.97 -29.73
C GLN A 196 -11.43 -28.48 -29.96
N ARG A 197 -10.34 -27.71 -30.01
CA ARG A 197 -10.32 -26.28 -30.32
C ARG A 197 -9.86 -26.10 -31.77
N ASP A 198 -9.87 -24.85 -32.23
CA ASP A 198 -9.48 -24.51 -33.61
C ASP A 198 -8.00 -24.80 -33.88
N GLU A 199 -7.14 -24.54 -32.89
CA GLU A 199 -5.68 -24.64 -33.04
C GLU A 199 -5.10 -25.94 -32.48
N ASP A 200 -5.78 -26.58 -31.53
CA ASP A 200 -5.26 -27.73 -30.79
C ASP A 200 -6.36 -28.53 -30.05
N VAL A 201 -5.94 -29.46 -29.21
CA VAL A 201 -6.79 -30.27 -28.34
C VAL A 201 -6.38 -30.06 -26.88
N LEU A 202 -7.30 -29.52 -26.08
CA LEU A 202 -7.12 -29.39 -24.62
C LEU A 202 -7.57 -30.66 -23.92
N VAL A 203 -6.63 -31.39 -23.33
CA VAL A 203 -6.88 -32.67 -22.65
C VAL A 203 -7.00 -32.45 -21.14
N ALA A 204 -7.95 -33.16 -20.53
CA ALA A 204 -8.06 -33.28 -19.08
C ALA A 204 -8.11 -34.75 -18.66
N LEU A 205 -7.23 -35.13 -17.73
CA LEU A 205 -7.26 -36.45 -17.08
C LEU A 205 -7.69 -36.29 -15.62
N LEU A 206 -8.55 -37.19 -15.16
CA LEU A 206 -8.90 -37.33 -13.75
C LEU A 206 -8.09 -38.47 -13.13
N LYS A 207 -7.30 -38.16 -12.10
CA LYS A 207 -6.69 -39.17 -11.21
C LYS A 207 -7.36 -39.07 -9.84
N GLY A 208 -7.89 -40.18 -9.34
CA GLY A 208 -8.69 -40.20 -8.11
C GLY A 208 -10.08 -40.82 -8.33
N LYS A 209 -10.93 -40.72 -7.32
CA LYS A 209 -12.32 -41.18 -7.35
C LYS A 209 -13.24 -40.15 -8.02
N GLY A 210 -14.37 -40.58 -8.57
CA GLY A 210 -15.29 -39.75 -9.34
C GLY A 210 -15.25 -39.93 -10.86
N PHE A 211 -16.02 -39.07 -11.53
CA PHE A 211 -16.31 -39.11 -12.97
C PHE A 211 -15.91 -37.79 -13.63
N ILE A 212 -15.35 -37.87 -14.83
CA ILE A 212 -15.02 -36.70 -15.65
C ILE A 212 -15.84 -36.73 -16.93
N THR A 213 -16.46 -35.61 -17.27
CA THR A 213 -17.33 -35.48 -18.45
C THR A 213 -17.04 -34.19 -19.20
N ALA A 214 -17.14 -34.21 -20.53
CA ALA A 214 -17.06 -33.03 -21.37
C ALA A 214 -18.42 -32.80 -22.04
N THR A 215 -19.03 -31.63 -21.83
CA THR A 215 -20.35 -31.30 -22.36
C THR A 215 -20.36 -29.90 -22.95
N LYS A 216 -20.94 -29.75 -24.14
CA LYS A 216 -21.18 -28.43 -24.73
C LYS A 216 -22.49 -27.86 -24.20
N SER A 217 -22.45 -26.64 -23.70
CA SER A 217 -23.64 -25.96 -23.17
C SER A 217 -23.45 -24.45 -23.12
N SER A 218 -24.57 -23.73 -23.09
CA SER A 218 -24.56 -22.27 -22.98
C SER A 218 -24.00 -21.82 -21.63
N LEU A 219 -23.14 -20.80 -21.67
CA LEU A 219 -22.59 -20.14 -20.49
C LEU A 219 -22.72 -18.62 -20.67
N GLN A 220 -23.10 -17.96 -19.58
CA GLN A 220 -23.20 -16.51 -19.53
C GLN A 220 -22.34 -15.97 -18.39
N PHE A 221 -21.53 -14.98 -18.70
CA PHE A 221 -20.69 -14.31 -17.71
C PHE A 221 -20.32 -12.91 -18.15
N GLU A 222 -19.87 -12.11 -17.18
CA GLU A 222 -19.32 -10.79 -17.39
C GLU A 222 -17.86 -10.78 -16.95
N GLU A 223 -16.99 -10.14 -17.73
CA GLU A 223 -15.56 -10.06 -17.45
C GLU A 223 -15.06 -8.61 -17.55
N GLU A 224 -14.65 -8.06 -16.42
CA GLU A 224 -14.05 -6.73 -16.33
C GLU A 224 -12.63 -6.74 -16.90
N GLN A 225 -12.36 -5.85 -17.86
CA GLN A 225 -11.06 -5.73 -18.51
C GLN A 225 -10.22 -4.64 -17.87
N PHE A 226 -9.30 -5.06 -16.99
CA PHE A 226 -8.27 -4.19 -16.43
C PHE A 226 -7.27 -3.78 -17.49
N THR A 227 -7.26 -2.49 -17.83
CA THR A 227 -6.37 -1.92 -18.84
C THR A 227 -5.70 -0.65 -18.31
N VAL A 228 -4.65 -0.20 -19.01
CA VAL A 228 -3.98 1.06 -18.68
C VAL A 228 -4.96 2.22 -18.69
N GLU A 229 -5.80 2.32 -19.72
CA GLU A 229 -6.83 3.35 -19.82
C GLU A 229 -7.93 3.18 -18.78
N GLY A 230 -8.39 1.93 -18.58
CA GLY A 230 -9.44 1.57 -17.63
C GLY A 230 -9.13 1.97 -16.20
N SER A 231 -7.85 1.89 -15.80
CA SER A 231 -7.38 2.33 -14.47
C SER A 231 -7.64 3.80 -14.14
N THR A 232 -7.99 4.62 -15.13
CA THR A 232 -8.34 6.04 -14.98
C THR A 232 -9.76 6.38 -15.44
N LYS A 233 -10.25 5.72 -16.50
CA LYS A 233 -11.57 6.01 -17.11
C LYS A 233 -12.66 5.03 -16.69
N GLY A 234 -12.34 4.04 -15.87
CA GLY A 234 -13.18 2.89 -15.57
C GLY A 234 -12.94 1.74 -16.56
N ASN A 235 -12.91 0.51 -16.03
CA ASN A 235 -12.71 -0.68 -16.84
C ASN A 235 -13.95 -1.01 -17.66
N LYS A 236 -13.75 -1.61 -18.84
CA LYS A 236 -14.83 -2.12 -19.68
C LYS A 236 -15.24 -3.49 -19.18
N THR A 237 -16.54 -3.71 -18.99
CA THR A 237 -17.09 -5.04 -18.75
C THR A 237 -17.54 -5.66 -20.08
N LEU A 238 -16.96 -6.81 -20.43
CA LEU A 238 -17.38 -7.59 -21.58
C LEU A 238 -18.43 -8.61 -21.13
N LYS A 239 -19.53 -8.71 -21.87
CA LYS A 239 -20.53 -9.76 -21.66
C LYS A 239 -20.30 -10.89 -22.65
N TYR A 240 -20.31 -12.11 -22.16
CA TYR A 240 -20.29 -13.31 -22.98
C TYR A 240 -21.63 -14.04 -22.84
N ASN A 241 -22.20 -14.44 -23.98
CA ASN A 241 -23.35 -15.31 -24.06
C ASN A 241 -23.16 -16.23 -25.27
N GLY A 242 -22.85 -17.49 -25.02
CA GLY A 242 -22.54 -18.45 -26.07
C GLY A 242 -22.31 -19.84 -25.52
N GLU A 243 -22.11 -20.80 -26.41
CA GLU A 243 -21.81 -22.17 -26.02
C GLU A 243 -20.31 -22.37 -25.80
N LEU A 244 -19.96 -22.94 -24.64
CA LEU A 244 -18.62 -23.43 -24.35
C LEU A 244 -18.67 -24.93 -24.08
N THR A 245 -17.58 -25.62 -24.41
CA THR A 245 -17.38 -26.98 -23.93
C THR A 245 -16.84 -26.91 -22.51
N GLN A 246 -17.52 -27.58 -21.60
CA GLN A 246 -17.22 -27.58 -20.17
C GLN A 246 -16.81 -28.98 -19.74
N ILE A 247 -15.66 -29.10 -19.10
CA ILE A 247 -15.19 -30.34 -18.48
C ILE A 247 -15.50 -30.31 -16.99
N HIS A 248 -16.37 -31.20 -16.54
CA HIS A 248 -16.78 -31.32 -15.15
C HIS A 248 -16.22 -32.58 -14.50
N ILE A 249 -15.89 -32.48 -13.22
CA ILE A 249 -15.52 -33.60 -12.36
C ILE A 249 -16.58 -33.72 -11.29
N THR A 250 -17.30 -34.84 -11.28
CA THR A 250 -18.30 -35.18 -10.26
C THR A 250 -17.66 -36.15 -9.28
N LEU A 251 -17.67 -35.79 -8.00
CA LEU A 251 -17.01 -36.53 -6.94
C LEU A 251 -17.91 -37.65 -6.39
N ASP A 252 -17.30 -38.74 -5.94
CA ASP A 252 -17.99 -39.79 -5.19
C ASP A 252 -18.22 -39.33 -3.73
N GLU A 253 -19.26 -39.84 -3.05
CA GLU A 253 -19.57 -39.49 -1.64
C GLU A 253 -18.44 -39.94 -0.69
N ASN A 254 -17.66 -39.01 -0.10
CA ASN A 254 -16.68 -39.32 0.95
C ASN A 254 -16.24 -38.08 1.77
N PRO A 255 -15.88 -38.19 3.07
CA PRO A 255 -15.52 -37.04 3.93
C PRO A 255 -14.19 -36.36 3.58
N GLU A 256 -13.26 -37.10 2.98
CA GLU A 256 -11.95 -36.62 2.51
C GLU A 256 -11.73 -37.05 1.07
N THR A 257 -12.22 -36.25 0.13
CA THR A 257 -12.05 -36.51 -1.30
C THR A 257 -10.80 -35.78 -1.81
N GLU A 258 -9.89 -36.53 -2.41
CA GLU A 258 -8.71 -36.02 -3.11
C GLU A 258 -8.69 -36.51 -4.55
N PHE A 259 -8.40 -35.61 -5.48
CA PHE A 259 -8.25 -35.92 -6.89
C PHE A 259 -7.32 -34.91 -7.59
N ASP A 260 -6.68 -35.38 -8.65
CA ASP A 260 -5.90 -34.53 -9.55
C ASP A 260 -6.62 -34.32 -10.87
N VAL A 261 -6.51 -33.09 -11.37
CA VAL A 261 -6.85 -32.69 -12.72
C VAL A 261 -5.54 -32.41 -13.46
N VAL A 262 -5.17 -33.32 -14.34
CA VAL A 262 -4.01 -33.17 -15.22
C VAL A 262 -4.46 -32.51 -16.50
N SER A 263 -3.84 -31.42 -16.91
CA SER A 263 -4.23 -30.65 -18.09
C SER A 263 -3.03 -30.30 -18.97
N PHE A 264 -3.15 -30.57 -20.27
CA PHE A 264 -2.14 -30.25 -21.28
C PHE A 264 -2.81 -30.07 -22.65
N THR A 265 -2.10 -29.43 -23.56
CA THR A 265 -2.52 -29.26 -24.96
C THR A 265 -1.77 -30.23 -25.86
N ALA A 266 -2.41 -30.63 -26.96
CA ALA A 266 -1.83 -31.47 -28.00
C ALA A 266 -2.27 -30.94 -29.38
N PRO A 267 -1.44 -31.01 -30.42
CA PRO A 267 -1.74 -30.41 -31.73
C PRO A 267 -2.98 -31.01 -32.41
N ASP A 268 -3.28 -32.29 -32.14
CA ASP A 268 -4.38 -33.01 -32.77
C ASP A 268 -4.92 -34.12 -31.86
N LYS A 269 -6.08 -34.70 -32.22
CA LYS A 269 -6.76 -35.74 -31.44
C LYS A 269 -5.92 -37.02 -31.30
N ALA A 270 -5.22 -37.46 -32.33
CA ALA A 270 -4.44 -38.70 -32.27
C ALA A 270 -3.25 -38.53 -31.32
N THR A 271 -2.56 -37.39 -31.41
CA THR A 271 -1.51 -37.00 -30.48
C THR A 271 -2.04 -36.86 -29.06
N ALA A 272 -3.21 -36.24 -28.87
CA ALA A 272 -3.88 -36.13 -27.57
C ALA A 272 -4.17 -37.50 -26.95
N GLN A 273 -4.71 -38.45 -27.72
CA GLN A 273 -4.98 -39.82 -27.27
C GLN A 273 -3.70 -40.55 -26.86
N ASN A 274 -2.63 -40.42 -27.66
CA ASN A 274 -1.35 -41.05 -27.38
C ASN A 274 -0.70 -40.46 -26.12
N MET A 275 -0.68 -39.13 -26.00
CA MET A 275 -0.17 -38.44 -24.81
C MET A 275 -0.97 -38.82 -23.57
N ALA A 276 -2.30 -38.84 -23.64
CA ALA A 276 -3.17 -39.21 -22.52
C ALA A 276 -2.97 -40.66 -22.06
N ARG A 277 -2.85 -41.61 -23.00
CA ARG A 277 -2.64 -43.03 -22.71
C ARG A 277 -1.29 -43.28 -22.02
N ASN A 278 -0.26 -42.57 -22.46
CA ASN A 278 1.12 -42.76 -22.00
C ASN A 278 1.51 -41.79 -20.89
N TRP A 279 0.63 -40.87 -20.48
CA TRP A 279 0.95 -39.92 -19.43
C TRP A 279 1.10 -40.67 -18.10
N GLN A 280 2.30 -40.57 -17.55
CA GLN A 280 2.61 -41.07 -16.22
C GLN A 280 2.90 -39.91 -15.29
N HIS A 281 2.59 -40.10 -14.01
CA HIS A 281 2.98 -39.14 -13.00
C HIS A 281 4.48 -39.31 -12.74
N THR A 282 5.27 -38.27 -13.01
CA THR A 282 6.66 -38.25 -12.54
C THR A 282 6.65 -37.66 -11.15
N LYS A 283 7.28 -38.36 -10.20
CA LYS A 283 7.47 -37.82 -8.85
C LYS A 283 8.18 -36.47 -8.97
N VAL A 284 7.52 -35.40 -8.54
CA VAL A 284 8.09 -34.06 -8.52
C VAL A 284 8.76 -33.87 -7.16
N GLU A 285 10.06 -33.63 -7.18
CA GLU A 285 10.78 -33.23 -5.98
C GLU A 285 10.62 -31.73 -5.79
N PHE A 286 9.92 -31.36 -4.72
CA PHE A 286 9.85 -29.99 -4.29
C PHE A 286 10.93 -29.75 -3.23
N SER A 287 11.50 -28.55 -3.23
CA SER A 287 12.45 -28.13 -2.20
C SER A 287 11.95 -26.84 -1.58
N ASP A 288 12.11 -26.73 -0.27
CA ASP A 288 11.79 -25.51 0.44
C ASP A 288 12.67 -24.36 -0.08
N PRO A 289 12.14 -23.12 -0.10
CA PRO A 289 12.92 -21.97 -0.50
C PRO A 289 14.18 -21.87 0.36
N LYS A 290 15.31 -21.54 -0.26
CA LYS A 290 16.54 -21.30 0.49
C LYS A 290 16.45 -19.95 1.21
N SER A 291 16.78 -19.95 2.49
CA SER A 291 16.88 -18.73 3.28
C SER A 291 17.95 -17.81 2.69
N VAL A 292 17.59 -16.55 2.46
CA VAL A 292 18.52 -15.51 1.99
C VAL A 292 18.84 -14.61 3.16
N VAL A 293 20.10 -14.66 3.62
CA VAL A 293 20.63 -13.84 4.70
C VAL A 293 21.84 -13.08 4.19
N LEU A 294 21.72 -11.75 4.15
CA LEU A 294 22.77 -10.87 3.69
C LEU A 294 23.46 -10.19 4.89
N PRO A 295 24.79 -10.11 4.93
CA PRO A 295 25.53 -9.48 6.02
C PRO A 295 25.51 -7.94 5.92
N ALA A 296 25.91 -7.23 6.98
CA ALA A 296 26.20 -5.80 6.89
C ALA A 296 27.26 -5.48 5.82
N ASN A 297 27.03 -4.42 5.03
CA ASN A 297 28.05 -3.87 4.12
C ASN A 297 28.94 -2.84 4.83
N PRO A 298 30.22 -3.16 5.12
CA PRO A 298 31.12 -2.22 5.79
C PRO A 298 31.44 -0.97 4.95
N LYS A 299 31.17 -1.00 3.65
CA LYS A 299 31.36 0.12 2.71
C LYS A 299 30.06 0.92 2.48
N ALA A 300 28.99 0.64 3.23
CA ALA A 300 27.76 1.40 3.10
C ALA A 300 27.97 2.89 3.36
N ARG A 301 27.15 3.71 2.69
CA ARG A 301 27.21 5.17 2.80
C ARG A 301 26.90 5.59 4.23
N ARG A 302 27.71 6.48 4.79
CA ARG A 302 27.44 7.10 6.10
C ARG A 302 26.37 8.17 5.97
N SER A 303 25.64 8.44 7.05
CA SER A 303 24.72 9.57 7.06
C SER A 303 25.49 10.88 6.91
N PHE A 304 24.88 11.84 6.23
CA PHE A 304 25.39 13.21 6.08
C PHE A 304 24.57 14.22 6.90
N VAL A 305 23.64 13.75 7.74
CA VAL A 305 22.87 14.62 8.63
C VAL A 305 23.81 15.18 9.68
N PHE A 306 24.05 16.48 9.62
CA PHE A 306 24.77 17.21 10.65
C PHE A 306 23.78 17.92 11.57
N ASN A 307 23.75 17.51 12.84
CA ASN A 307 22.94 18.15 13.87
C ASN A 307 23.65 18.16 15.23
N PRO A 308 23.60 19.25 16.00
CA PRO A 308 24.26 19.33 17.31
C PRO A 308 23.58 18.51 18.41
N TYR A 309 22.32 18.11 18.24
CA TYR A 309 21.50 17.44 19.26
C TYR A 309 21.18 15.98 18.92
N TYR A 310 21.17 15.64 17.64
CA TYR A 310 20.90 14.29 17.16
C TYR A 310 22.05 13.75 16.32
N GLU A 311 22.28 12.44 16.43
CA GLU A 311 23.14 11.65 15.58
C GLU A 311 22.28 10.81 14.65
N VAL A 312 22.66 10.73 13.38
CA VAL A 312 22.01 9.84 12.42
C VAL A 312 23.05 8.87 11.90
N GLU A 313 22.74 7.60 12.00
CA GLU A 313 23.55 6.48 11.52
C GLU A 313 22.82 5.83 10.36
N ALA A 314 23.47 5.69 9.22
CA ALA A 314 22.94 4.92 8.10
C ALA A 314 23.25 3.43 8.32
N LEU A 315 22.22 2.59 8.28
CA LEU A 315 22.41 1.15 8.44
C LEU A 315 23.08 0.53 7.21
N PRO A 316 23.93 -0.50 7.39
CA PRO A 316 24.87 -0.92 6.34
C PRO A 316 24.24 -1.89 5.34
N LEU A 317 23.46 -1.36 4.40
CA LEU A 317 22.77 -2.16 3.38
C LEU A 317 23.76 -2.99 2.52
N SER A 318 23.65 -4.32 2.58
CA SER A 318 24.49 -5.35 1.93
C SER A 318 24.61 -5.20 0.42
N ALA A 319 23.46 -5.23 -0.24
CA ALA A 319 23.30 -5.44 -1.68
C ALA A 319 22.08 -4.66 -2.15
N LEU A 320 22.25 -3.34 -2.35
CA LEU A 320 21.15 -2.42 -2.66
C LEU A 320 20.35 -2.83 -3.91
N GLU A 321 21.02 -3.40 -4.92
CA GLU A 321 20.37 -3.89 -6.14
C GLU A 321 19.51 -5.14 -5.89
N GLU A 322 19.98 -6.04 -5.02
CA GLU A 322 19.24 -7.26 -4.67
C GLU A 322 18.06 -6.97 -3.75
N MET A 323 18.23 -6.06 -2.78
CA MET A 323 17.21 -5.77 -1.78
C MET A 323 16.12 -4.80 -2.25
N ASN A 324 16.44 -3.88 -3.18
CA ASN A 324 15.57 -2.76 -3.61
C ASN A 324 14.74 -2.20 -2.44
N LEU A 325 15.44 -1.76 -1.38
CA LEU A 325 14.88 -1.48 -0.07
C LEU A 325 14.09 -0.15 -0.01
N PHE A 326 13.29 0.15 -1.04
CA PHE A 326 12.34 1.25 -0.96
C PHE A 326 11.29 0.87 0.08
N VAL A 327 11.52 1.33 1.31
CA VAL A 327 10.71 0.99 2.47
C VAL A 327 9.32 1.60 2.37
N THR A 328 8.30 0.76 2.47
CA THR A 328 6.87 1.13 2.44
C THR A 328 6.07 0.64 3.63
N GLY A 329 6.70 -0.07 4.58
CA GLY A 329 6.13 -0.44 5.87
C GLY A 329 7.21 -0.93 6.82
N MET A 330 7.06 -0.67 8.12
CA MET A 330 8.02 -1.06 9.16
C MET A 330 7.34 -1.26 10.50
N ASP A 331 7.71 -2.32 11.21
CA ASP A 331 7.31 -2.53 12.61
C ASP A 331 8.23 -3.55 13.32
N TRP A 332 8.23 -3.54 14.65
CA TRP A 332 9.09 -4.40 15.46
C TRP A 332 8.51 -5.79 15.65
N LEU A 333 9.23 -6.81 15.20
CA LEU A 333 8.88 -8.21 15.46
C LEU A 333 9.30 -8.63 16.88
N THR A 334 10.46 -8.14 17.31
CA THR A 334 11.00 -8.29 18.66
C THR A 334 11.80 -7.03 18.99
N PRO A 335 12.27 -6.81 20.24
CA PRO A 335 13.09 -5.64 20.57
C PRO A 335 14.37 -5.45 19.74
N THR A 336 14.84 -6.48 19.03
CA THR A 336 16.08 -6.42 18.22
C THR A 336 15.85 -6.81 16.75
N LYS A 337 14.63 -7.21 16.37
CA LYS A 337 14.29 -7.59 14.99
C LYS A 337 13.25 -6.65 14.42
N LEU A 338 13.64 -5.90 13.40
CA LEU A 338 12.76 -4.95 12.70
C LEU A 338 12.29 -5.56 11.39
N ALA A 339 10.97 -5.69 11.21
CA ALA A 339 10.39 -6.13 9.95
C ALA A 339 10.16 -4.93 9.03
N VAL A 340 10.48 -5.09 7.74
CA VAL A 340 10.40 -4.04 6.72
C VAL A 340 9.78 -4.62 5.46
N CYS A 341 8.79 -3.96 4.86
CA CYS A 341 8.33 -4.29 3.52
C CYS A 341 8.79 -3.26 2.48
N THR A 342 8.97 -3.73 1.24
CA THR A 342 9.45 -2.91 0.12
C THR A 342 8.34 -2.64 -0.90
N TYR A 343 8.51 -1.57 -1.69
CA TYR A 343 7.57 -1.24 -2.77
C TYR A 343 7.43 -2.35 -3.82
N THR A 344 8.46 -3.17 -4.06
CA THR A 344 8.43 -4.31 -5.00
C THR A 344 7.80 -5.59 -4.43
N GLY A 345 7.40 -5.57 -3.15
CA GLY A 345 6.68 -6.66 -2.52
C GLY A 345 7.56 -7.70 -1.83
N GLU A 346 8.72 -7.30 -1.32
CA GLU A 346 9.52 -8.12 -0.41
C GLU A 346 9.29 -7.74 1.05
N VAL A 347 9.55 -8.70 1.95
CA VAL A 347 9.61 -8.49 3.40
C VAL A 347 10.98 -8.94 3.88
N TRP A 348 11.67 -8.05 4.58
CA TRP A 348 12.98 -8.28 5.16
C TRP A 348 12.91 -8.16 6.69
N ILE A 349 13.57 -9.07 7.39
CA ILE A 349 13.83 -8.96 8.83
C ILE A 349 15.25 -8.44 9.00
N ILE A 350 15.36 -7.26 9.60
CA ILE A 350 16.63 -6.67 10.01
C ILE A 350 16.96 -7.25 11.39
N GLU A 351 17.90 -8.18 11.42
CA GLU A 351 18.34 -8.85 12.64
C GLU A 351 19.38 -8.00 13.36
N ASN A 352 19.30 -7.96 14.70
CA ASN A 352 20.16 -7.13 15.55
C ASN A 352 20.09 -5.63 15.20
N ALA A 353 18.91 -5.13 14.80
CA ALA A 353 18.72 -3.76 14.32
C ALA A 353 19.09 -2.68 15.36
N THR A 354 19.00 -2.99 16.65
CA THR A 354 19.38 -2.11 17.76
C THR A 354 20.85 -2.23 18.17
N GLY A 355 21.58 -3.22 17.62
CA GLY A 355 22.98 -3.47 17.91
C GLY A 355 23.96 -2.63 17.07
N PRO A 356 25.26 -2.95 17.13
CA PRO A 356 26.27 -2.33 16.28
C PRO A 356 25.99 -2.57 14.79
N ALA A 357 26.09 -1.53 13.96
CA ALA A 357 25.78 -1.61 12.53
C ALA A 357 26.48 -2.78 11.82
N LYS A 358 27.76 -3.02 12.12
CA LYS A 358 28.56 -4.11 11.52
C LYS A 358 28.03 -5.53 11.79
N GLU A 359 27.16 -5.71 12.78
CA GLU A 359 26.60 -7.00 13.20
C GLU A 359 25.17 -7.22 12.67
N ILE A 360 24.60 -6.23 11.97
CA ILE A 360 23.26 -6.31 11.39
C ILE A 360 23.26 -7.33 10.24
N LYS A 361 22.17 -8.11 10.16
CA LYS A 361 21.90 -9.01 9.04
C LYS A 361 20.52 -8.71 8.47
N PHE A 362 20.38 -8.95 7.17
CA PHE A 362 19.14 -8.76 6.43
C PHE A 362 18.66 -10.12 5.94
N ARG A 363 17.60 -10.66 6.54
CA ARG A 363 17.01 -11.93 6.11
C ARG A 363 15.73 -11.69 5.35
N ARG A 364 15.61 -12.23 4.14
CA ARG A 364 14.36 -12.18 3.38
C ARG A 364 13.36 -13.15 3.98
N PHE A 365 12.22 -12.62 4.42
CA PHE A 365 11.13 -13.39 5.02
C PHE A 365 10.07 -13.77 4.00
N ALA A 366 9.75 -12.86 3.07
CA ALA A 366 8.80 -13.12 2.00
C ALA A 366 9.14 -12.30 0.76
N ARG A 367 8.63 -12.74 -0.40
CA ARG A 367 8.70 -12.00 -1.66
C ARG A 367 7.47 -12.27 -2.52
N GLY A 368 7.26 -11.41 -3.51
CA GLY A 368 6.17 -11.57 -4.47
C GLY A 368 4.86 -10.88 -4.07
N MET A 369 4.85 -10.00 -3.07
CA MET A 369 3.64 -9.29 -2.65
C MET A 369 3.26 -8.16 -3.63
N ASN A 370 2.03 -7.65 -3.53
CA ASN A 370 1.49 -6.65 -4.46
C ASN A 370 1.60 -5.23 -3.89
N GLU A 371 2.75 -4.60 -4.17
CA GLU A 371 3.07 -3.19 -3.86
C GLU A 371 2.58 -2.77 -2.45
N PRO A 372 3.03 -3.44 -1.38
CA PRO A 372 2.54 -3.18 -0.03
C PRO A 372 2.89 -1.75 0.40
N MET A 373 1.96 -1.08 1.09
CA MET A 373 2.10 0.29 1.59
C MET A 373 1.93 0.40 3.11
N GLY A 374 2.16 -0.70 3.81
CA GLY A 374 2.40 -0.72 5.24
C GLY A 374 2.59 -2.14 5.77
N LEU A 375 3.10 -2.19 7.00
CA LEU A 375 3.43 -3.41 7.73
C LEU A 375 3.09 -3.17 9.20
N LEU A 376 2.40 -4.14 9.79
CA LEU A 376 2.05 -4.16 11.22
C LEU A 376 2.45 -5.52 11.80
N VAL A 377 3.12 -5.50 12.96
CA VAL A 377 3.30 -6.70 13.78
C VAL A 377 2.20 -6.70 14.84
N LYS A 378 1.37 -7.75 14.83
CA LYS A 378 0.32 -7.99 15.82
C LYS A 378 0.39 -9.44 16.25
N ASP A 379 0.43 -9.68 17.56
CA ASP A 379 0.49 -11.02 18.15
C ASP A 379 1.68 -11.85 17.61
N GLY A 380 2.83 -11.21 17.39
CA GLY A 380 4.04 -11.83 16.81
C GLY A 380 3.96 -12.12 15.30
N MET A 381 2.87 -11.73 14.65
CA MET A 381 2.58 -12.02 13.25
C MET A 381 2.66 -10.75 12.38
N ILE A 382 3.24 -10.89 11.20
CA ILE A 382 3.35 -9.78 10.23
C ILE A 382 2.07 -9.68 9.40
N HIS A 383 1.51 -8.48 9.32
CA HIS A 383 0.34 -8.14 8.51
C HIS A 383 0.75 -7.06 7.50
N LEU A 384 0.60 -7.34 6.21
CA LEU A 384 0.91 -6.43 5.11
C LEU A 384 -0.35 -5.78 4.56
N GLY A 385 -0.30 -4.46 4.35
CA GLY A 385 -1.31 -3.74 3.56
C GLY A 385 -0.93 -3.78 2.09
N ASN A 386 -1.33 -4.84 1.38
CA ASN A 386 -1.23 -4.91 -0.08
C ASN A 386 -2.31 -4.01 -0.70
N LYS A 387 -2.12 -3.60 -1.97
CA LYS A 387 -3.09 -2.72 -2.66
C LYS A 387 -4.55 -3.21 -2.60
N ALA A 388 -4.74 -4.52 -2.70
CA ALA A 388 -6.05 -5.13 -2.83
C ALA A 388 -6.48 -5.99 -1.63
N GLU A 389 -5.62 -6.16 -0.62
CA GLU A 389 -5.92 -6.95 0.58
C GLU A 389 -4.97 -6.67 1.77
N ILE A 390 -5.40 -7.02 2.98
CA ILE A 390 -4.48 -7.25 4.11
C ILE A 390 -4.13 -8.74 4.10
N THR A 391 -2.83 -9.05 4.10
CA THR A 391 -2.30 -10.42 4.14
C THR A 391 -1.50 -10.62 5.42
N ARG A 392 -1.80 -11.67 6.19
CA ARG A 392 -1.00 -12.11 7.35
C ARG A 392 -0.02 -13.19 6.91
N LEU A 393 1.24 -13.05 7.34
CA LEU A 393 2.34 -13.93 6.96
C LEU A 393 2.75 -14.76 8.16
N LYS A 394 2.92 -16.07 7.95
CA LYS A 394 3.37 -17.02 8.95
C LYS A 394 4.49 -17.89 8.40
N ASP A 395 5.48 -18.10 9.24
CA ASP A 395 6.49 -19.15 9.13
C ASP A 395 5.98 -20.32 9.99
N THR A 396 5.64 -21.45 9.38
CA THR A 396 4.96 -22.54 10.08
C THR A 396 5.90 -23.64 10.59
N ASP A 397 7.16 -23.65 10.17
CA ASP A 397 8.21 -24.56 10.68
C ASP A 397 9.39 -23.88 11.37
N ASN A 398 9.40 -22.56 11.39
CA ASN A 398 10.46 -21.73 11.98
C ASN A 398 11.78 -21.78 11.20
N ASP A 399 11.75 -21.96 9.87
CA ASP A 399 12.94 -21.87 9.01
C ASP A 399 13.39 -20.42 8.72
N GLY A 400 12.60 -19.44 9.16
CA GLY A 400 12.82 -18.02 8.93
C GLY A 400 12.23 -17.51 7.61
N ILE A 401 11.33 -18.24 6.97
CA ILE A 401 10.65 -17.87 5.72
C ILE A 401 9.14 -18.00 5.91
N ALA A 402 8.38 -17.02 5.42
CA ALA A 402 6.93 -17.14 5.41
C ALA A 402 6.50 -18.21 4.40
N ASP A 403 5.72 -19.18 4.88
CA ASP A 403 5.18 -20.28 4.07
C ASP A 403 3.64 -20.33 4.07
N LEU A 404 2.99 -19.47 4.85
CA LEU A 404 1.55 -19.35 4.90
C LEU A 404 1.15 -17.86 4.83
N PHE A 405 0.28 -17.55 3.86
CA PHE A 405 -0.15 -16.21 3.50
C PHE A 405 -1.67 -16.15 3.59
N GLU A 406 -2.19 -15.65 4.70
CA GLU A 406 -3.62 -15.64 5.02
C GLU A 406 -4.24 -14.30 4.67
N ARG A 407 -5.36 -14.31 3.94
CA ARG A 407 -6.11 -13.10 3.62
C ARG A 407 -6.99 -12.70 4.80
N ILE A 408 -6.67 -11.56 5.41
CA ILE A 408 -7.44 -11.00 6.52
C ILE A 408 -8.66 -10.25 6.00
N SER A 409 -8.49 -9.42 4.96
CA SER A 409 -9.59 -8.73 4.30
C SER A 409 -9.20 -8.27 2.90
N SER A 410 -10.17 -8.22 1.99
CA SER A 410 -10.03 -7.67 0.64
C SER A 410 -11.27 -6.88 0.21
N ASP A 411 -12.01 -6.32 1.17
CA ASP A 411 -13.34 -5.74 0.95
C ASP A 411 -13.30 -4.26 0.52
N TRP A 412 -12.43 -3.96 -0.45
CA TRP A 412 -12.36 -2.70 -1.19
C TRP A 412 -11.84 -2.97 -2.59
N ASP A 413 -12.16 -2.11 -3.55
CA ASP A 413 -11.81 -2.39 -4.94
C ASP A 413 -10.43 -1.80 -5.31
N TYR A 414 -9.79 -2.40 -6.33
CA TYR A 414 -8.51 -1.94 -6.86
C TYR A 414 -8.67 -1.67 -8.36
N THR A 415 -8.24 -0.49 -8.80
CA THR A 415 -8.50 -0.02 -10.18
C THR A 415 -7.47 -0.48 -11.21
N GLY A 416 -6.34 -1.06 -10.76
CA GLY A 416 -5.18 -1.30 -11.63
C GLY A 416 -4.21 -0.12 -11.73
N SER A 417 -4.59 1.06 -11.22
CA SER A 417 -3.75 2.24 -11.30
C SER A 417 -2.56 2.15 -10.36
N TYR A 418 -1.43 2.70 -10.80
CA TYR A 418 -0.24 2.75 -9.96
C TYR A 418 -0.47 3.56 -8.68
N ASN A 419 -1.33 4.60 -8.71
CA ASN A 419 -1.68 5.44 -7.55
C ASN A 419 -2.95 4.95 -6.79
N SER A 420 -3.30 3.66 -6.89
CA SER A 420 -4.36 3.08 -6.04
C SER A 420 -3.75 2.33 -4.86
N PHE A 421 -3.12 3.08 -3.96
CA PHE A 421 -2.51 2.53 -2.74
C PHE A 421 -3.53 2.35 -1.63
N SER A 422 -3.26 1.36 -0.78
CA SER A 422 -3.89 1.18 0.53
C SER A 422 -2.81 1.31 1.60
N TYR A 423 -2.88 2.37 2.41
CA TYR A 423 -1.89 2.66 3.44
C TYR A 423 -2.30 2.08 4.79
N GLY A 424 -1.33 1.52 5.52
CA GLY A 424 -1.57 0.72 6.72
C GLY A 424 -1.27 -0.78 6.49
N PRO A 425 -1.78 -1.70 7.32
CA PRO A 425 -2.72 -1.45 8.41
C PRO A 425 -2.07 -0.86 9.65
N ILE A 426 -2.90 -0.25 10.49
CA ILE A 426 -2.62 0.07 11.89
C ILE A 426 -3.78 -0.43 12.76
N LEU A 427 -3.66 -0.33 14.08
CA LEU A 427 -4.72 -0.69 15.02
C LEU A 427 -5.38 0.53 15.62
N ASP A 428 -6.71 0.57 15.60
CA ASP A 428 -7.49 1.55 16.36
C ASP A 428 -7.50 1.23 17.87
N ARG A 429 -8.25 2.03 18.63
CA ARG A 429 -8.39 1.85 20.09
C ARG A 429 -9.00 0.50 20.46
N GLN A 430 -9.87 -0.06 19.63
CA GLN A 430 -10.54 -1.33 19.84
C GLN A 430 -9.73 -2.53 19.32
N GLY A 431 -8.57 -2.28 18.69
CA GLY A 431 -7.74 -3.33 18.11
C GLY A 431 -8.20 -3.80 16.73
N ASN A 432 -9.11 -3.07 16.08
CA ASN A 432 -9.49 -3.31 14.69
C ASN A 432 -8.37 -2.84 13.77
N PHE A 433 -8.22 -3.49 12.62
CA PHE A 433 -7.35 -3.00 11.56
C PHE A 433 -7.96 -1.76 10.92
N VAL A 434 -7.11 -0.79 10.59
CA VAL A 434 -7.49 0.40 9.82
C VAL A 434 -6.54 0.58 8.65
N VAL A 435 -7.10 0.84 7.47
CA VAL A 435 -6.36 1.28 6.28
C VAL A 435 -6.92 2.59 5.74
N ALA A 436 -6.09 3.36 5.03
CA ALA A 436 -6.53 4.53 4.26
C ALA A 436 -6.22 4.33 2.77
N ASN A 437 -7.27 4.29 1.94
CA ASN A 437 -7.13 4.11 0.50
C ASN A 437 -6.94 5.47 -0.19
N ALA A 438 -6.03 5.52 -1.17
CA ALA A 438 -5.84 6.70 -2.02
C ALA A 438 -7.08 6.99 -2.87
N GLY A 439 -7.43 8.27 -3.02
CA GLY A 439 -8.55 8.71 -3.87
C GLY A 439 -8.12 9.16 -5.26
N HIS A 440 -6.84 9.42 -5.50
CA HIS A 440 -6.31 9.95 -6.76
C HIS A 440 -6.77 9.17 -8.00
N ALA A 441 -6.82 7.84 -7.88
CA ALA A 441 -7.18 6.93 -8.95
C ALA A 441 -8.59 6.34 -8.81
N GLY A 442 -9.44 6.93 -7.95
CA GLY A 442 -10.84 6.52 -7.84
C GLY A 442 -11.63 6.85 -9.12
N HIS A 443 -12.67 6.07 -9.39
CA HIS A 443 -13.76 6.40 -10.31
C HIS A 443 -15.10 5.87 -9.77
N TRP A 444 -16.22 6.22 -10.39
CA TRP A 444 -17.58 5.87 -9.93
C TRP A 444 -17.86 4.36 -9.82
N GLY A 445 -16.99 3.51 -10.39
CA GLY A 445 -17.17 2.06 -10.46
C GLY A 445 -16.38 1.27 -9.41
N VAL A 446 -15.65 1.95 -8.53
CA VAL A 446 -14.77 1.31 -7.53
C VAL A 446 -15.16 1.74 -6.13
N ARG A 447 -15.45 0.77 -5.26
CA ARG A 447 -15.81 1.03 -3.87
C ARG A 447 -14.61 1.50 -3.08
N ASN A 448 -14.85 2.39 -2.13
CA ASN A 448 -13.95 2.70 -1.03
C ASN A 448 -12.56 3.27 -1.42
N MET A 449 -12.42 3.85 -2.61
CA MET A 449 -11.24 4.66 -2.98
C MET A 449 -11.31 6.03 -2.29
N GLY A 450 -10.21 6.50 -1.71
CA GLY A 450 -10.21 7.76 -0.94
C GLY A 450 -10.90 7.66 0.42
N TRP A 451 -11.13 6.46 0.94
CA TRP A 451 -11.75 6.18 2.23
C TRP A 451 -10.76 5.62 3.25
N ALA A 452 -10.95 5.97 4.51
CA ALA A 452 -10.47 5.18 5.64
C ALA A 452 -11.48 4.06 5.92
N LEU A 453 -10.94 2.86 6.13
CA LEU A 453 -11.68 1.62 6.34
C LEU A 453 -11.30 1.00 7.68
N ARG A 454 -12.30 0.53 8.41
CA ARG A 454 -12.13 -0.23 9.65
C ARG A 454 -12.51 -1.69 9.39
N ILE A 455 -11.66 -2.63 9.81
CA ILE A 455 -11.85 -4.07 9.66
C ILE A 455 -11.67 -4.71 11.03
N ASP A 456 -12.60 -5.58 11.43
CA ASP A 456 -12.55 -6.29 12.71
C ASP A 456 -11.18 -6.95 12.95
N ALA A 457 -10.77 -7.08 14.21
CA ALA A 457 -9.50 -7.69 14.61
C ALA A 457 -9.30 -9.14 14.08
N LYS A 458 -10.38 -9.85 13.73
CA LYS A 458 -10.36 -11.17 13.10
C LYS A 458 -10.35 -11.13 11.57
N GLY A 459 -10.52 -9.96 10.97
CA GLY A 459 -10.63 -9.77 9.52
C GLY A 459 -12.08 -9.74 9.02
N GLY A 460 -12.24 -9.87 7.70
CA GLY A 460 -13.55 -9.91 7.04
C GLY A 460 -13.95 -8.60 6.37
N LYS A 461 -15.18 -8.16 6.61
CA LYS A 461 -15.79 -7.02 5.92
C LYS A 461 -15.17 -5.70 6.37
N ALA A 462 -15.08 -4.75 5.44
CA ALA A 462 -14.53 -3.43 5.72
C ALA A 462 -15.66 -2.41 5.88
N GLN A 463 -15.63 -1.65 6.97
CA GLN A 463 -16.54 -0.55 7.23
C GLN A 463 -15.89 0.78 6.81
N PRO A 464 -16.35 1.44 5.74
CA PRO A 464 -15.94 2.80 5.43
C PRO A 464 -16.49 3.78 6.47
N PHE A 465 -15.64 4.64 7.03
CA PHE A 465 -16.07 5.57 8.09
C PHE A 465 -15.65 7.02 7.88
N ALA A 466 -14.61 7.31 7.11
CA ALA A 466 -14.21 8.68 6.76
C ALA A 466 -13.67 8.75 5.33
N SER A 467 -13.84 9.87 4.65
CA SER A 467 -13.50 9.99 3.23
C SER A 467 -12.81 11.30 2.87
N GLY A 468 -12.51 11.52 1.60
CA GLY A 468 -11.87 12.74 1.12
C GLY A 468 -10.35 12.67 1.01
N PHE A 469 -9.74 11.50 1.10
CA PHE A 469 -8.29 11.37 0.98
C PHE A 469 -7.84 11.38 -0.48
N ARG A 470 -6.75 12.11 -0.78
CA ARG A 470 -6.14 12.09 -2.11
C ARG A 470 -5.05 11.03 -2.21
N GLU A 471 -3.99 11.18 -1.42
CA GLU A 471 -2.81 10.32 -1.34
C GLU A 471 -2.36 10.27 0.14
N PRO A 472 -3.02 9.42 0.96
CA PRO A 472 -2.83 9.42 2.41
C PRO A 472 -1.59 8.61 2.86
N ASN A 473 -0.38 9.06 2.48
CA ASN A 473 0.87 8.30 2.63
C ASN A 473 1.35 8.03 4.07
N GLY A 474 0.63 8.50 5.08
CA GLY A 474 0.89 8.16 6.48
C GLY A 474 -0.42 7.94 7.23
N ILE A 475 -0.44 6.91 8.08
CA ILE A 475 -1.56 6.59 8.97
C ILE A 475 -1.02 6.03 10.29
N LYS A 476 -1.41 6.64 11.42
CA LYS A 476 -1.03 6.19 12.78
C LYS A 476 -2.07 6.58 13.81
N THR A 477 -2.01 5.94 14.97
CA THR A 477 -2.67 6.41 16.18
C THR A 477 -1.74 7.29 17.02
N PHE A 478 -2.32 8.16 17.84
CA PHE A 478 -1.59 9.11 18.68
C PHE A 478 -2.19 9.25 20.07
N GLY A 479 -1.30 9.37 21.05
CA GLY A 479 -1.63 9.65 22.43
C GLY A 479 -2.35 8.48 23.12
N PRO A 480 -2.69 8.66 24.41
CA PRO A 480 -3.30 7.62 25.23
C PRO A 480 -4.68 7.18 24.72
N ASP A 481 -5.40 8.06 24.04
CA ASP A 481 -6.72 7.77 23.46
C ASP A 481 -6.64 7.01 22.13
N LYS A 482 -5.43 6.85 21.56
CA LYS A 482 -5.21 6.29 20.22
C LYS A 482 -6.04 7.01 19.14
N ASP A 483 -6.06 8.34 19.20
CA ASP A 483 -6.71 9.16 18.17
C ASP A 483 -6.07 8.87 16.81
N LEU A 484 -6.88 8.70 15.76
CA LEU A 484 -6.39 8.33 14.43
C LEU A 484 -5.97 9.57 13.63
N PHE A 485 -4.79 9.50 13.03
CA PHE A 485 -4.26 10.57 12.17
C PHE A 485 -3.82 10.04 10.81
N VAL A 486 -4.05 10.87 9.79
CA VAL A 486 -3.64 10.61 8.39
C VAL A 486 -2.97 11.85 7.81
N THR A 487 -1.76 11.70 7.27
CA THR A 487 -1.15 12.72 6.42
C THR A 487 -1.69 12.59 5.00
N ASP A 488 -1.96 13.71 4.33
CA ASP A 488 -2.44 13.71 2.95
C ASP A 488 -1.63 14.68 2.09
N ASN A 489 -1.32 14.27 0.86
CA ASN A 489 -0.39 14.99 -0.02
C ASN A 489 -1.10 16.04 -0.87
N GLN A 490 -0.44 17.18 -1.05
CA GLN A 490 -0.89 18.26 -1.92
C GLN A 490 -1.24 17.77 -3.33
N GLY A 491 -2.32 18.30 -3.90
CA GLY A 491 -2.61 18.24 -5.32
C GLY A 491 -3.99 18.81 -5.63
N ALA A 492 -4.68 18.25 -6.61
CA ALA A 492 -6.06 18.65 -6.89
C ALA A 492 -6.90 18.56 -5.60
N TRP A 493 -7.67 19.59 -5.28
CA TRP A 493 -8.51 19.69 -4.06
C TRP A 493 -7.76 19.75 -2.72
N ILE A 494 -6.45 19.53 -2.69
CA ILE A 494 -5.63 19.55 -1.47
C ILE A 494 -4.58 20.66 -1.61
N GLY A 495 -4.85 21.83 -1.01
CA GLY A 495 -4.06 23.05 -1.20
C GLY A 495 -2.58 22.95 -0.78
N ALA A 496 -2.32 22.28 0.33
CA ALA A 496 -0.99 21.95 0.83
C ALA A 496 -1.02 20.58 1.53
N CYS A 497 0.14 20.01 1.85
CA CYS A 497 0.16 18.81 2.69
C CYS A 497 -0.45 19.10 4.05
N LYS A 498 -1.13 18.11 4.64
CA LYS A 498 -1.84 18.28 5.91
C LYS A 498 -1.83 17.02 6.75
N LEU A 499 -2.03 17.19 8.06
CA LEU A 499 -2.25 16.14 9.04
C LEU A 499 -3.71 16.20 9.50
N ASN A 500 -4.49 15.18 9.18
CA ASN A 500 -5.92 15.11 9.49
C ASN A 500 -6.12 14.29 10.77
N HIS A 501 -6.89 14.81 11.73
CA HIS A 501 -7.51 13.96 12.76
C HIS A 501 -8.73 13.27 12.15
N VAL A 502 -8.67 11.95 12.03
CA VAL A 502 -9.68 11.15 11.34
C VAL A 502 -10.82 10.81 12.29
N LYS A 503 -12.03 11.32 11.99
CA LYS A 503 -13.26 11.01 12.73
C LYS A 503 -14.33 10.45 11.77
N ASP A 504 -15.21 9.61 12.32
CA ASP A 504 -16.35 9.07 11.61
C ASP A 504 -17.21 10.19 10.97
N GLY A 505 -17.60 10.00 9.71
CA GLY A 505 -18.43 10.91 8.93
C GLY A 505 -17.71 12.11 8.28
N ARG A 506 -16.43 12.36 8.62
CA ARG A 506 -15.69 13.52 8.09
C ARG A 506 -15.21 13.35 6.65
N PHE A 507 -15.05 14.49 5.97
CA PHE A 507 -14.58 14.61 4.60
C PHE A 507 -13.32 15.49 4.49
N TYR A 508 -12.22 14.90 4.04
CA TYR A 508 -10.91 15.53 3.95
C TYR A 508 -10.55 16.10 2.56
N GLY A 509 -11.53 16.36 1.69
CA GLY A 509 -11.36 17.28 0.57
C GLY A 509 -11.38 16.67 -0.83
N HIS A 510 -10.78 15.51 -1.07
CA HIS A 510 -10.70 14.94 -2.41
C HIS A 510 -12.03 14.24 -2.82
N PRO A 511 -12.74 14.73 -3.85
CA PRO A 511 -14.15 14.37 -4.09
C PRO A 511 -14.37 13.05 -4.85
N THR A 512 -13.30 12.37 -5.27
CA THR A 512 -13.36 11.01 -5.86
C THR A 512 -13.66 9.90 -4.85
N SER A 513 -13.94 10.29 -3.61
CA SER A 513 -14.14 9.41 -2.46
C SER A 513 -15.62 9.31 -2.05
N ILE A 514 -16.53 9.42 -3.01
CA ILE A 514 -17.97 9.35 -2.75
C ILE A 514 -18.50 8.06 -3.39
N PRO A 515 -19.15 7.16 -2.63
CA PRO A 515 -20.11 6.22 -3.18
C PRO A 515 -21.25 7.07 -3.74
N ALA A 516 -21.17 7.36 -5.03
CA ALA A 516 -22.09 8.26 -5.70
C ALA A 516 -22.42 7.71 -7.08
N PRO A 517 -23.69 7.84 -7.52
CA PRO A 517 -24.02 7.81 -8.93
C PRO A 517 -23.06 8.69 -9.75
N LYS A 518 -22.77 8.28 -10.99
CA LYS A 518 -21.71 8.86 -11.84
C LYS A 518 -21.81 10.38 -12.00
N ASP A 519 -23.01 10.95 -11.97
CA ASP A 519 -23.32 12.37 -12.11
C ASP A 519 -23.04 13.22 -10.85
N LEU A 520 -22.89 12.59 -9.69
CA LEU A 520 -22.51 13.24 -8.43
C LEU A 520 -21.03 13.04 -8.07
N TYR A 521 -20.35 12.15 -8.78
CA TYR A 521 -18.94 11.84 -8.60
C TYR A 521 -18.03 13.05 -8.88
N GLY A 522 -17.08 13.33 -7.99
CA GLY A 522 -16.10 14.40 -8.19
C GLY A 522 -16.60 15.81 -7.87
N LYS A 523 -17.80 15.97 -7.29
CA LYS A 523 -18.32 17.27 -6.80
C LYS A 523 -17.72 17.64 -5.43
N PRO A 524 -17.39 18.91 -5.19
CA PRO A 524 -16.85 19.36 -3.90
C PRO A 524 -17.85 19.21 -2.76
N ARG A 525 -17.35 19.09 -1.53
CA ARG A 525 -18.12 19.11 -0.29
C ARG A 525 -17.46 20.06 0.72
N LYS A 526 -18.14 20.31 1.83
CA LYS A 526 -17.52 21.03 2.95
C LYS A 526 -16.33 20.22 3.46
N LEU A 527 -15.14 20.81 3.36
CA LEU A 527 -13.90 20.27 3.89
C LEU A 527 -13.91 20.37 5.42
N ASP A 528 -13.67 19.26 6.11
CA ASP A 528 -13.33 19.27 7.53
C ASP A 528 -11.87 19.76 7.71
N PRO A 529 -11.60 20.64 8.68
CA PRO A 529 -10.27 21.20 8.87
C PRO A 529 -9.28 20.10 9.30
N PRO A 530 -8.04 20.12 8.79
CA PRO A 530 -6.98 19.27 9.35
C PRO A 530 -6.54 19.79 10.72
N ALA A 531 -5.87 18.94 11.49
CA ALA A 531 -5.22 19.36 12.71
C ALA A 531 -4.01 20.27 12.43
N VAL A 532 -3.28 20.00 11.34
CA VAL A 532 -2.15 20.81 10.90
C VAL A 532 -2.15 20.94 9.38
N TRP A 533 -1.99 22.16 8.89
CA TRP A 533 -1.48 22.44 7.56
C TRP A 533 0.03 22.61 7.62
N PHE A 534 0.75 21.89 6.76
CA PHE A 534 2.20 22.04 6.70
C PHE A 534 2.60 23.20 5.77
N PRO A 535 3.59 24.01 6.16
CA PRO A 535 4.19 24.98 5.24
C PRO A 535 4.75 24.27 4.01
N TYR A 536 4.26 24.64 2.83
CA TYR A 536 4.62 23.97 1.57
C TYR A 536 6.13 23.92 1.31
N LYS A 537 6.88 24.93 1.77
CA LYS A 537 8.34 24.97 1.64
C LYS A 537 9.05 23.85 2.41
N TRP A 538 8.47 23.36 3.51
CA TRP A 538 9.05 22.32 4.35
C TRP A 538 8.52 20.93 4.01
N VAL A 539 7.21 20.83 3.75
CA VAL A 539 6.55 19.56 3.48
C VAL A 539 5.78 19.63 2.16
N ARG A 540 6.33 18.99 1.14
CA ARG A 540 5.76 18.95 -0.23
C ARG A 540 5.10 17.60 -0.54
N SER A 541 5.47 16.56 0.19
CA SER A 541 4.94 15.21 0.08
C SER A 541 5.01 14.56 1.47
N ALA A 542 4.04 14.89 2.33
CA ALA A 542 3.96 14.33 3.68
C ALA A 542 3.91 12.79 3.62
N SER A 543 4.68 12.13 4.45
CA SER A 543 4.73 10.67 4.55
C SER A 543 4.30 10.23 5.95
N ASP A 544 4.89 9.15 6.47
CA ASP A 544 4.54 8.58 7.76
C ASP A 544 4.79 9.53 8.93
N MET A 545 4.22 9.17 10.07
CA MET A 545 4.40 9.88 11.33
C MET A 545 4.73 8.92 12.46
N VAL A 546 5.25 9.45 13.56
CA VAL A 546 5.55 8.67 14.77
C VAL A 546 5.44 9.55 16.00
N GLU A 547 4.83 9.03 17.06
CA GLU A 547 4.83 9.67 18.37
C GLU A 547 6.16 9.43 19.08
N ILE A 548 6.72 10.49 19.68
CA ILE A 548 7.86 10.39 20.58
C ILE A 548 7.33 9.93 21.94
N THR A 549 7.41 8.63 22.22
CA THR A 549 6.93 8.05 23.49
C THR A 549 8.02 7.89 24.54
N ASP A 550 9.28 8.13 24.18
CA ASP A 550 10.46 7.87 25.01
C ASP A 550 11.29 9.13 25.26
N ASP A 551 11.55 9.44 26.54
CA ASP A 551 12.34 10.60 26.95
C ASP A 551 13.83 10.48 26.57
N ARG A 552 14.31 9.26 26.28
CA ARG A 552 15.66 9.04 25.73
C ARG A 552 15.84 9.68 24.36
N PHE A 553 14.75 9.98 23.65
CA PHE A 553 14.77 10.67 22.36
C PHE A 553 14.78 12.21 22.48
N GLY A 554 14.98 12.74 23.68
CA GLY A 554 15.09 14.17 23.94
C GLY A 554 13.80 14.78 24.48
N PRO A 555 13.73 16.12 24.57
CA PRO A 555 12.78 16.82 25.46
C PRO A 555 11.33 16.90 24.93
N PHE A 556 11.00 16.19 23.85
CA PHE A 556 9.77 16.36 23.07
C PHE A 556 8.80 15.17 23.17
N LYS A 557 8.89 14.37 24.23
CA LYS A 557 7.93 13.29 24.50
C LYS A 557 6.48 13.78 24.45
N GLY A 558 5.60 12.96 23.87
CA GLY A 558 4.19 13.28 23.62
C GLY A 558 3.94 14.13 22.37
N GLN A 559 4.97 14.39 21.55
CA GLN A 559 4.84 15.09 20.27
C GLN A 559 5.04 14.12 19.11
N MET A 560 4.69 14.55 17.90
CA MET A 560 4.89 13.76 16.69
C MET A 560 6.12 14.23 15.92
N LEU A 561 6.73 13.29 15.20
CA LEU A 561 7.56 13.58 14.05
C LEU A 561 6.80 13.16 12.79
N VAL A 562 6.83 14.02 11.77
CA VAL A 562 6.18 13.78 10.48
C VAL A 562 7.21 13.89 9.38
N GLY A 563 7.29 12.86 8.55
CA GLY A 563 8.19 12.79 7.41
C GLY A 563 7.72 13.59 6.21
N ASP A 564 8.69 14.04 5.42
CA ASP A 564 8.47 14.55 4.08
C ASP A 564 9.34 13.78 3.08
N PHE A 565 8.68 13.14 2.13
CA PHE A 565 9.31 12.32 1.12
C PHE A 565 10.15 13.15 0.16
N GLN A 566 9.61 14.26 -0.34
CA GLN A 566 10.24 15.01 -1.42
C GLN A 566 11.51 15.75 -0.97
N ASN A 567 11.50 16.39 0.19
CA ASN A 567 12.63 17.15 0.73
C ASN A 567 13.55 16.30 1.60
N ALA A 568 13.19 15.05 1.89
CA ALA A 568 13.95 14.14 2.75
C ALA A 568 14.24 14.76 4.13
N VAL A 569 13.17 15.17 4.81
CA VAL A 569 13.22 15.83 6.13
C VAL A 569 12.23 15.19 7.10
N LEU A 570 12.48 15.42 8.39
CA LEU A 570 11.50 15.26 9.46
C LEU A 570 11.10 16.66 9.97
N THR A 571 9.82 16.81 10.26
CA THR A 571 9.25 17.95 10.97
C THR A 571 8.73 17.50 12.33
N ARG A 572 8.75 18.41 13.32
CA ARG A 572 8.20 18.17 14.65
C ARG A 572 6.83 18.84 14.74
N VAL A 573 5.83 18.09 15.18
CA VAL A 573 4.46 18.56 15.35
C VAL A 573 4.07 18.41 16.82
N GLN A 574 3.62 19.52 17.43
CA GLN A 574 2.98 19.50 18.74
C GLN A 574 1.51 19.83 18.57
N LEU A 575 0.65 18.98 19.16
CA LEU A 575 -0.79 19.09 19.07
C LEU A 575 -1.40 19.48 20.43
N GLU A 576 -2.57 20.12 20.39
CA GLU A 576 -3.45 20.35 21.52
C GLU A 576 -4.93 20.22 21.10
N LYS A 577 -5.82 19.91 22.05
CA LYS A 577 -7.27 19.90 21.84
C LYS A 577 -7.85 21.22 22.34
N VAL A 578 -8.48 21.99 21.45
CA VAL A 578 -9.23 23.22 21.79
C VAL A 578 -10.69 23.02 21.38
N ASN A 579 -11.61 23.15 22.34
CA ASN A 579 -13.05 22.91 22.13
C ASN A 579 -13.35 21.56 21.44
N GLY A 580 -12.58 20.51 21.74
CA GLY A 580 -12.75 19.17 21.16
C GLY A 580 -12.14 18.96 19.76
N GLU A 581 -11.53 19.99 19.18
CA GLU A 581 -10.82 19.91 17.91
C GLU A 581 -9.30 19.92 18.11
N TRP A 582 -8.61 19.05 17.38
CA TRP A 582 -7.15 19.06 17.34
C TRP A 582 -6.66 20.22 16.48
N GLN A 583 -5.62 20.87 16.98
CA GLN A 583 -4.84 21.89 16.28
C GLN A 583 -3.39 21.84 16.79
N GLY A 584 -2.46 22.48 16.10
CA GLY A 584 -1.08 22.43 16.56
C GLY A 584 -0.07 23.22 15.75
N ALA A 585 1.15 23.24 16.27
CA ALA A 585 2.30 23.90 15.70
C ALA A 585 3.28 22.90 15.06
N VAL A 586 3.94 23.35 14.00
CA VAL A 586 5.00 22.61 13.31
C VAL A 586 6.31 23.40 13.26
N TRP A 587 7.42 22.66 13.44
CA TRP A 587 8.81 23.13 13.28
C TRP A 587 9.57 22.21 12.33
N PRO A 588 10.63 22.69 11.65
CA PRO A 588 11.63 21.79 11.10
C PRO A 588 12.33 21.02 12.22
N PHE A 589 12.83 19.82 11.93
CA PHE A 589 13.51 18.99 12.93
C PHE A 589 14.86 18.48 12.42
N LEU A 590 14.86 17.53 11.49
CA LEU A 590 16.07 16.97 10.88
C LEU A 590 15.96 17.03 9.36
N LYS A 591 17.09 17.26 8.69
CA LYS A 591 17.17 17.37 7.23
C LYS A 591 18.41 16.66 6.72
N GLY A 592 18.35 16.21 5.47
CA GLY A 592 19.47 15.55 4.80
C GLY A 592 19.48 14.04 5.02
N PHE A 593 18.31 13.41 5.07
CA PHE A 593 18.24 11.95 4.98
C PHE A 593 18.73 11.49 3.59
N GLN A 594 19.28 10.28 3.52
CA GLN A 594 19.93 9.77 2.32
C GLN A 594 18.95 9.55 1.15
N SER A 595 17.66 9.33 1.44
CA SER A 595 16.59 9.17 0.47
C SER A 595 15.29 9.82 0.96
N GLY A 596 14.21 9.73 0.18
CA GLY A 596 12.92 10.29 0.57
C GLY A 596 12.33 9.58 1.78
N VAL A 597 12.14 10.31 2.89
CA VAL A 597 11.61 9.76 4.15
C VAL A 597 10.21 9.24 3.92
N ASN A 598 9.99 7.93 4.12
CA ASN A 598 8.70 7.30 3.81
C ASN A 598 8.04 6.61 4.99
N ARG A 599 8.78 5.91 5.86
CA ARG A 599 8.26 5.21 7.04
C ARG A 599 9.09 5.47 8.27
N THR A 600 8.44 5.51 9.43
CA THR A 600 9.10 5.79 10.70
C THR A 600 8.57 4.92 11.82
N VAL A 601 9.47 4.43 12.68
CA VAL A 601 9.10 3.68 13.89
C VAL A 601 10.10 3.97 15.01
N LEU A 602 9.60 4.13 16.24
CA LEU A 602 10.45 4.26 17.43
C LEU A 602 10.84 2.86 17.91
N GLY A 603 12.12 2.65 18.22
CA GLY A 603 12.66 1.42 18.77
C GLY A 603 12.56 1.34 20.29
N ASN A 604 12.58 0.12 20.80
CA ASN A 604 12.65 -0.16 22.24
C ASN A 604 13.97 0.32 22.88
N ASP A 605 14.98 0.63 22.06
CA ASP A 605 16.23 1.28 22.44
C ASP A 605 16.11 2.81 22.59
N GLY A 606 14.91 3.38 22.38
CA GLY A 606 14.65 4.82 22.47
C GLY A 606 15.17 5.59 21.25
N GLN A 607 15.48 4.92 20.14
CA GLN A 607 15.95 5.52 18.90
C GLN A 607 14.87 5.51 17.83
N LEU A 608 14.95 6.42 16.87
CA LEU A 608 14.02 6.48 15.75
C LEU A 608 14.62 5.79 14.53
N TYR A 609 13.85 4.93 13.88
CA TYR A 609 14.23 4.26 12.64
C TYR A 609 13.45 4.85 11.48
N VAL A 610 14.16 5.21 10.41
CA VAL A 610 13.65 5.94 9.27
C VAL A 610 13.92 5.14 8.00
N GLY A 611 12.85 4.57 7.45
CA GLY A 611 12.86 3.89 6.15
C GLY A 611 12.58 4.87 5.03
N SER A 612 13.42 4.85 4.00
CA SER A 612 13.38 5.84 2.92
C SER A 612 13.56 5.19 1.55
N GLY A 613 13.06 5.87 0.52
CA GLY A 613 13.31 5.47 -0.86
C GLY A 613 12.91 6.52 -1.89
N LYS A 614 13.23 6.28 -3.16
CA LYS A 614 12.77 7.04 -4.32
C LYS A 614 12.87 6.21 -5.59
N VAL A 615 12.12 6.62 -6.60
CA VAL A 615 12.23 6.11 -7.98
C VAL A 615 12.08 7.30 -8.93
N LYS A 616 12.34 7.12 -10.23
CA LYS A 616 12.20 8.23 -11.20
C LYS A 616 10.79 8.87 -11.19
N ALA A 617 9.74 8.09 -10.94
CA ALA A 617 8.36 8.59 -10.87
C ALA A 617 8.06 9.40 -9.59
N TRP A 618 8.78 9.11 -8.51
CA TRP A 618 8.66 9.72 -7.19
C TRP A 618 10.03 10.20 -6.75
N ALA A 619 10.35 11.42 -7.17
CA ALA A 619 11.64 12.03 -6.88
C ALA A 619 11.70 12.54 -5.45
N ALA A 620 12.89 12.43 -4.86
CA ALA A 620 13.27 13.07 -3.61
C ALA A 620 14.58 13.84 -3.81
N ASN A 621 14.72 14.96 -3.11
CA ASN A 621 15.88 15.84 -3.06
C ASN A 621 16.98 15.23 -2.18
N ALA A 622 17.36 13.99 -2.50
CA ALA A 622 18.29 13.18 -1.73
C ALA A 622 19.11 12.29 -2.68
N PRO A 623 20.34 11.89 -2.34
CA PRO A 623 21.25 11.24 -3.28
C PRO A 623 21.00 9.74 -3.50
N ALA A 624 20.41 9.02 -2.56
CA ALA A 624 20.25 7.56 -2.63
C ALA A 624 18.83 7.15 -3.07
N PHE A 625 18.72 6.01 -3.75
CA PHE A 625 17.43 5.42 -4.13
C PHE A 625 16.72 4.74 -2.96
N HIS A 626 17.47 4.26 -1.98
CA HIS A 626 16.98 3.55 -0.80
C HIS A 626 17.87 3.92 0.38
N ALA A 627 17.29 3.99 1.58
CA ALA A 627 18.05 4.13 2.80
C ALA A 627 17.25 3.60 4.00
N LEU A 628 17.98 3.12 4.99
CA LEU A 628 17.45 2.84 6.32
C LEU A 628 18.41 3.50 7.32
N GLU A 629 17.90 4.46 8.09
CA GLU A 629 18.70 5.28 9.00
C GLU A 629 18.14 5.21 10.42
N ARG A 630 19.03 5.26 11.41
CA ARG A 630 18.75 5.24 12.84
C ARG A 630 19.15 6.58 13.43
N VAL A 631 18.25 7.22 14.17
CA VAL A 631 18.45 8.52 14.80
C VAL A 631 18.53 8.34 16.31
N LYS A 632 19.55 8.95 16.92
CA LYS A 632 19.80 8.93 18.36
C LYS A 632 19.92 10.34 18.91
N PHE A 633 19.34 10.60 20.06
CA PHE A 633 19.59 11.84 20.79
C PHE A 633 20.97 11.81 21.45
N LYS A 634 21.75 12.90 21.31
CA LYS A 634 23.11 13.03 21.86
C LYS A 634 23.15 13.34 23.36
N GLY A 635 21.99 13.53 24.00
CA GLY A 635 21.90 13.90 25.42
C GLY A 635 21.97 15.40 25.71
N ARG A 636 22.22 16.25 24.70
CA ARG A 636 22.26 17.72 24.86
C ARG A 636 20.89 18.33 24.57
N THR A 637 20.22 18.86 25.59
CA THR A 637 18.94 19.55 25.40
C THR A 637 19.10 20.83 24.55
N PRO A 638 18.38 20.98 23.42
CA PRO A 638 18.36 22.23 22.66
C PRO A 638 17.66 23.33 23.44
N PHE A 639 18.00 24.61 23.20
CA PHE A 639 17.10 25.71 23.52
C PHE A 639 16.04 25.81 22.41
N SER A 640 14.78 25.56 22.73
CA SER A 640 13.69 25.43 21.75
C SER A 640 12.34 25.75 22.39
N VAL A 641 11.37 26.22 21.59
CA VAL A 641 9.97 26.25 21.99
C VAL A 641 9.48 24.81 22.10
N LYS A 642 9.27 24.32 23.32
CA LYS A 642 8.77 22.97 23.61
C LYS A 642 7.31 22.84 23.18
N THR A 643 6.43 23.71 23.64
CA THR A 643 4.99 23.67 23.33
C THR A 643 4.45 25.06 23.04
N VAL A 644 3.40 25.11 22.23
CA VAL A 644 2.60 26.29 21.96
C VAL A 644 1.18 25.98 22.40
N ARG A 645 0.62 26.82 23.27
CA ARG A 645 -0.76 26.73 23.72
C ARG A 645 -1.51 27.96 23.25
N ALA A 646 -2.57 27.78 22.47
CA ALA A 646 -3.49 28.86 22.15
C ALA A 646 -4.18 29.36 23.42
N LEU A 647 -4.29 30.67 23.56
CA LEU A 647 -5.06 31.40 24.56
C LEU A 647 -6.19 32.18 23.87
N ALA A 648 -7.11 32.76 24.63
CA ALA A 648 -8.21 33.54 24.07
C ALA A 648 -7.73 34.80 23.32
N ASP A 649 -6.57 35.34 23.68
CA ASP A 649 -5.97 36.56 23.12
C ASP A 649 -4.49 36.37 22.71
N GLY A 650 -4.07 35.12 22.45
CA GLY A 650 -2.77 34.85 21.84
C GLY A 650 -2.18 33.48 22.15
N PHE A 651 -0.90 33.43 22.53
CA PHE A 651 -0.17 32.17 22.76
C PHE A 651 0.60 32.16 24.08
N GLU A 652 0.63 31.02 24.76
CA GLU A 652 1.66 30.68 25.75
C GLU A 652 2.70 29.77 25.08
N LEU A 653 3.95 30.20 25.04
CA LEU A 653 5.10 29.44 24.56
C LEU A 653 5.86 28.89 25.76
N THR A 654 6.03 27.57 25.86
CA THR A 654 6.92 26.96 26.87
C THR A 654 8.23 26.58 26.21
N PHE A 655 9.36 26.90 26.84
CA PHE A 655 10.70 26.62 26.35
C PHE A 655 11.34 25.43 27.06
N THR A 656 12.30 24.79 26.40
CA THR A 656 13.09 23.68 26.97
C THR A 656 14.17 24.14 27.96
N LYS A 657 14.48 25.45 27.99
CA LYS A 657 15.42 26.09 28.93
C LYS A 657 14.94 27.50 29.26
N PRO A 658 15.38 28.08 30.39
CA PRO A 658 15.06 29.46 30.75
C PRO A 658 15.49 30.45 29.67
N VAL A 659 14.56 31.31 29.23
CA VAL A 659 14.81 32.41 28.28
C VAL A 659 15.52 33.56 28.98
N ASP A 660 16.31 34.32 28.23
CA ASP A 660 16.74 35.65 28.66
C ASP A 660 15.53 36.58 28.69
N ARG A 661 15.20 37.11 29.87
CA ARG A 661 13.98 37.90 30.09
C ARG A 661 13.97 39.17 29.25
N MET A 662 15.09 39.89 29.23
CA MET A 662 15.17 41.17 28.53
C MET A 662 15.01 40.99 27.02
N ALA A 663 15.65 39.98 26.44
CA ALA A 663 15.47 39.65 25.02
C ALA A 663 14.04 39.16 24.73
N ALA A 664 13.43 38.39 25.63
CA ALA A 664 12.10 37.84 25.45
C ALA A 664 10.95 38.84 25.65
N GLU A 665 11.12 39.88 26.48
CA GLU A 665 10.10 40.90 26.73
C GLU A 665 10.12 42.04 25.68
N ALA A 666 11.07 42.02 24.75
CA ALA A 666 11.12 42.97 23.63
C ALA A 666 9.90 42.79 22.70
N LEU A 667 9.10 43.84 22.53
CA LEU A 667 7.88 43.79 21.69
C LEU A 667 8.16 43.50 20.22
N ASP A 668 9.30 43.98 19.72
CA ASP A 668 9.82 43.72 18.37
C ASP A 668 10.60 42.39 18.29
N GLY A 669 10.63 41.61 19.37
CA GLY A 669 11.24 40.28 19.42
C GLY A 669 10.42 39.18 18.73
N PHE A 670 9.23 39.50 18.21
CA PHE A 670 8.35 38.53 17.56
C PHE A 670 7.67 39.10 16.31
N ASP A 671 7.87 38.45 15.16
CA ASP A 671 7.03 38.64 13.99
C ASP A 671 5.88 37.64 14.00
N VAL A 672 4.65 38.11 13.83
CA VAL A 672 3.46 37.27 13.72
C VAL A 672 2.70 37.59 12.45
N TRP A 673 2.30 36.55 11.71
CA TRP A 673 1.46 36.71 10.52
C TRP A 673 0.52 35.54 10.31
N GLN A 674 -0.57 35.78 9.57
CA GLN A 674 -1.57 34.78 9.23
C GLN A 674 -1.80 34.66 7.73
N TYR A 675 -2.01 33.42 7.29
CA TYR A 675 -2.45 33.09 5.94
C TYR A 675 -3.30 31.81 5.95
N ARG A 676 -4.02 31.53 4.86
CA ARG A 676 -4.75 30.28 4.67
C ARG A 676 -4.52 29.71 3.27
N TYR A 677 -4.90 28.45 3.09
CA TYR A 677 -5.00 27.81 1.78
C TYR A 677 -6.47 27.74 1.36
N GLU A 678 -6.74 27.89 0.07
CA GLU A 678 -8.08 27.75 -0.49
C GLU A 678 -8.39 26.31 -0.91
N TYR A 679 -9.66 25.93 -0.76
CA TYR A 679 -10.19 24.64 -1.19
C TYR A 679 -10.78 24.76 -2.60
N HIS A 680 -10.06 24.25 -3.60
CA HIS A 680 -10.46 24.31 -5.00
C HIS A 680 -9.91 23.15 -5.82
N LYS A 681 -10.47 22.92 -7.02
CA LYS A 681 -10.07 21.81 -7.90
C LYS A 681 -8.61 21.85 -8.37
N ASN A 682 -8.06 23.04 -8.59
CA ASN A 682 -6.70 23.18 -9.13
C ASN A 682 -5.65 22.56 -8.21
N TYR A 683 -4.50 22.21 -8.78
CA TYR A 683 -3.42 21.57 -8.03
C TYR A 683 -2.79 22.55 -7.03
N GLY A 684 -2.77 22.18 -5.75
CA GLY A 684 -2.20 22.99 -4.68
C GLY A 684 -2.98 24.28 -4.43
N SER A 685 -2.49 25.15 -3.57
CA SER A 685 -3.09 26.47 -3.32
C SER A 685 -2.00 27.45 -2.89
N PRO A 686 -2.01 28.70 -3.39
CA PRO A 686 -1.17 29.75 -2.85
C PRO A 686 -1.64 30.15 -1.44
N GLU A 687 -0.85 31.01 -0.78
CA GLU A 687 -1.20 31.59 0.52
C GLU A 687 -2.13 32.79 0.31
N PHE A 688 -3.19 32.88 1.13
CA PHE A 688 -4.14 33.99 1.10
C PHE A 688 -4.21 34.70 2.44
N ASP A 689 -4.25 36.02 2.38
CA ASP A 689 -4.39 36.89 3.54
C ASP A 689 -5.85 37.00 4.03
N HIS A 690 -6.08 37.87 5.01
CA HIS A 690 -7.40 38.11 5.60
C HIS A 690 -8.43 38.71 4.64
N GLU A 691 -7.96 39.41 3.60
CA GLU A 691 -8.79 40.02 2.56
C GLU A 691 -8.98 39.08 1.35
N GLY A 692 -8.42 37.87 1.40
CA GLY A 692 -8.50 36.90 0.31
C GLY A 692 -7.60 37.25 -0.88
N ARG A 693 -6.55 38.05 -0.67
CA ARG A 693 -5.56 38.34 -1.72
C ARG A 693 -4.54 37.22 -1.78
N LYS A 694 -4.30 36.74 -3.00
CA LYS A 694 -3.37 35.65 -3.33
C LYS A 694 -1.90 36.05 -3.12
N ASP A 695 -1.08 35.08 -2.74
CA ASP A 695 0.37 35.19 -2.50
C ASP A 695 0.71 36.26 -1.46
N ARG A 696 -0.14 36.35 -0.42
CA ARG A 696 -0.03 37.33 0.68
C ARG A 696 -0.33 36.70 2.03
N PHE A 697 0.09 37.40 3.06
CA PHE A 697 -0.25 37.16 4.46
C PHE A 697 -0.66 38.47 5.14
N THR A 698 -1.37 38.36 6.26
CA THR A 698 -1.73 39.48 7.13
C THR A 698 -0.78 39.50 8.33
N VAL A 699 -0.08 40.62 8.54
CA VAL A 699 0.71 40.84 9.77
C VAL A 699 -0.25 40.98 10.96
N VAL A 700 0.09 40.36 12.08
CA VAL A 700 -0.69 40.39 13.32
C VAL A 700 0.14 41.07 14.39
N ASP A 701 -0.41 42.10 15.02
CA ASP A 701 0.31 42.90 16.01
C ASP A 701 0.51 42.14 17.33
N VAL A 702 1.73 42.16 17.84
CA VAL A 702 2.06 41.75 19.22
C VAL A 702 1.82 42.95 20.13
N LYS A 703 0.83 42.84 21.04
CA LYS A 703 0.44 43.93 21.94
C LYS A 703 1.21 43.91 23.27
N SER A 704 1.56 42.73 23.76
CA SER A 704 2.40 42.58 24.94
C SER A 704 3.08 41.22 24.97
N VAL A 705 4.28 41.19 25.54
CA VAL A 705 5.01 39.95 25.84
C VAL A 705 5.28 39.91 27.34
N THR A 706 5.04 38.75 27.96
CA THR A 706 5.32 38.57 29.40
C THR A 706 6.07 37.28 29.64
N VAL A 707 7.09 37.34 30.51
CA VAL A 707 7.91 36.18 30.89
C VAL A 707 7.55 35.72 32.29
N SER A 708 7.19 34.44 32.40
CA SER A 708 6.95 33.75 33.68
C SER A 708 8.14 33.83 34.65
N ALA A 709 7.88 33.65 35.94
CA ALA A 709 8.90 33.79 37.00
C ALA A 709 10.11 32.84 36.85
N ASP A 710 9.89 31.63 36.34
CA ASP A 710 10.95 30.64 36.08
C ASP A 710 11.65 30.85 34.72
N ASN A 711 11.25 31.87 33.98
CA ASN A 711 11.67 32.19 32.62
C ASN A 711 11.48 31.03 31.63
N LEU A 712 10.61 30.05 31.90
CA LEU A 712 10.34 28.93 30.99
C LEU A 712 9.15 29.17 30.07
N LYS A 713 8.34 30.19 30.36
CA LYS A 713 7.19 30.56 29.55
C LYS A 713 7.22 32.01 29.12
N VAL A 714 6.84 32.22 27.86
CA VAL A 714 6.56 33.52 27.25
C VAL A 714 5.11 33.55 26.81
N THR A 715 4.32 34.51 27.30
CA THR A 715 2.95 34.73 26.83
C THR A 715 2.93 35.91 25.87
N LEU A 716 2.49 35.64 24.64
CA LEU A 716 2.29 36.61 23.58
C LEU A 716 0.81 36.98 23.53
N LYS A 717 0.50 38.25 23.75
CA LYS A 717 -0.83 38.80 23.47
C LYS A 717 -0.84 39.39 22.07
N ILE A 718 -1.73 38.92 21.22
CA ILE A 718 -1.86 39.33 19.83
C ILE A 718 -3.29 39.77 19.53
N ASP A 719 -3.44 40.70 18.59
CA ASP A 719 -4.74 41.26 18.22
C ASP A 719 -5.01 41.10 16.72
N GLY A 720 -6.27 40.89 16.35
CA GLY A 720 -6.70 40.78 14.95
C GLY A 720 -6.52 39.41 14.30
N TRP A 721 -6.00 38.39 15.00
CA TRP A 721 -5.90 37.02 14.46
C TRP A 721 -7.28 36.35 14.27
N LYS A 722 -7.42 35.47 13.28
CA LYS A 722 -8.67 34.79 12.92
C LYS A 722 -8.54 33.27 12.98
N PRO A 723 -9.59 32.53 13.43
CA PRO A 723 -9.63 31.08 13.27
C PRO A 723 -9.77 30.70 11.79
N GLY A 724 -9.37 29.47 11.43
CA GLY A 724 -9.28 29.00 10.05
C GLY A 724 -8.03 29.44 9.30
N TYR A 725 -7.08 30.08 9.99
CA TYR A 725 -5.80 30.54 9.44
C TYR A 725 -4.63 29.82 10.11
N ILE A 726 -3.52 29.73 9.38
CA ILE A 726 -2.22 29.35 9.90
C ILE A 726 -1.58 30.60 10.46
N THR A 727 -1.24 30.58 11.74
CA THR A 727 -0.51 31.65 12.43
C THR A 727 0.95 31.28 12.51
N ALA A 728 1.77 31.98 11.76
CA ALA A 728 3.22 31.85 11.84
C ALA A 728 3.77 32.84 12.86
N VAL A 729 4.69 32.35 13.69
CA VAL A 729 5.39 33.14 14.69
C VAL A 729 6.87 32.91 14.50
N ARG A 730 7.63 34.00 14.32
CA ARG A 730 9.09 34.00 14.33
C ARG A 730 9.58 34.77 15.54
N ALA A 731 10.36 34.10 16.37
CA ALA A 731 11.04 34.68 17.52
C ALA A 731 12.41 35.24 17.08
N LEU A 732 12.53 36.56 17.01
CA LEU A 732 13.72 37.28 16.57
C LEU A 732 14.73 37.39 17.72
N ASP A 733 15.93 36.85 17.52
CA ASP A 733 17.05 36.93 18.46
C ASP A 733 16.77 36.50 19.92
N ILE A 734 15.72 35.71 20.16
CA ILE A 734 15.46 35.09 21.47
C ILE A 734 16.61 34.14 21.85
N ARG A 735 17.09 34.28 23.09
CA ARG A 735 18.20 33.51 23.65
C ARG A 735 17.84 32.84 24.97
N ASP A 736 18.58 31.79 25.31
CA ASP A 736 18.61 31.29 26.68
C ASP A 736 19.45 32.20 27.58
N THR A 737 19.34 32.01 28.89
CA THR A 737 20.12 32.74 29.91
C THR A 737 21.64 32.61 29.78
N LYS A 738 22.15 31.73 28.91
CA LYS A 738 23.58 31.55 28.62
C LYS A 738 23.96 32.10 27.23
N GLY A 739 23.06 32.85 26.58
CA GLY A 739 23.27 33.44 25.25
C GLY A 739 23.08 32.46 24.09
N GLY A 740 22.64 31.22 24.35
CA GLY A 740 22.39 30.19 23.35
C GLY A 740 21.22 30.56 22.44
N LYS A 741 21.40 30.38 21.13
CA LYS A 741 20.38 30.69 20.12
C LYS A 741 19.26 29.65 20.14
N LEU A 742 18.05 30.10 19.85
CA LEU A 742 16.90 29.24 19.62
C LEU A 742 17.17 28.30 18.43
N TRP A 743 16.96 26.99 18.62
CA TRP A 743 17.32 26.00 17.59
C TRP A 743 16.47 26.15 16.32
N ASN A 744 15.16 26.37 16.48
CA ASN A 744 14.24 26.70 15.40
C ASN A 744 13.45 27.93 15.83
N ASP A 745 13.65 29.05 15.13
CA ASP A 745 13.11 30.37 15.47
C ASP A 745 11.65 30.57 15.02
N THR A 746 11.19 29.78 14.06
CA THR A 746 9.90 29.94 13.41
C THR A 746 9.05 28.69 13.58
N PHE A 747 7.77 28.89 13.93
CA PHE A 747 6.75 27.84 13.89
C PHE A 747 5.50 28.31 13.17
N TYR A 748 4.72 27.34 12.71
CA TYR A 748 3.44 27.57 12.03
C TYR A 748 2.36 26.81 12.78
N TYR A 749 1.39 27.55 13.32
CA TYR A 749 0.29 27.02 14.11
C TYR A 749 -1.00 27.02 13.31
N THR A 750 -1.64 25.88 13.10
CA THR A 750 -2.96 25.82 12.45
C THR A 750 -4.04 26.16 13.48
N LEU A 751 -4.65 27.34 13.40
CA LEU A 751 -5.63 27.81 14.37
C LEU A 751 -7.04 27.47 13.90
N ASN A 752 -7.61 26.35 14.33
CA ASN A 752 -8.98 25.96 13.98
C ASN A 752 -10.02 26.62 14.89
N GLN A 753 -9.72 26.71 16.19
CA GLN A 753 -10.57 27.22 17.25
C GLN A 753 -9.76 28.14 18.17
N ILE A 754 -10.40 29.21 18.65
CA ILE A 754 -9.87 30.05 19.72
C ILE A 754 -10.45 29.54 21.04
N PRO A 755 -9.63 29.31 22.09
CA PRO A 755 -10.13 28.93 23.41
C PRO A 755 -11.13 29.95 23.95
N LYS A 756 -12.16 29.47 24.65
CA LYS A 756 -13.07 30.35 25.40
C LYS A 756 -12.31 30.99 26.57
N ARG A 757 -12.66 32.24 26.89
CA ARG A 757 -12.18 32.92 28.09
C ARG A 757 -12.71 32.27 29.36
#